data_AF-A0A1E9C773-F1
#
_entry.id   AF-A0A1E9C773-F1
#
_cell.length_a   1.000
_cell.length_b   1.000
_cell.length_c   1.000
_cell.angle_alpha   90.00
_cell.angle_beta   90.00
_cell.angle_gamma   90.00
#
_symmetry.space_group_name_H-M   'P 1'
#
loop_
_entity.id
_entity.type
_entity.pdbx_description
1 polymer ?
#
loop_
_entity_poly.entity_id
_entity_poly.type
_entity_poly.pdbx_seq_one_letter_code
_entity_poly.pdbx_strand_id
1 'polypeptide(L)'
;MKKLLAMMALSVGLMVNAQTVDLLKPSKEIALRAPSVPIVVSDPYFSIWSPYDNLMEGSTEHWTNAKKPLLGALRVDGKVYRFLGKDKINLIPIAPMTNVERWEAAYTNNQPANGWQELQFDDSNWKKGKAAFGSRDMQRVHTEWKGDNTDIYIRRTFDFNDKDIAEDIYLIYSHDDVFELYLNGEKLVSTGLVWRDNVSLKLSDAAKKKLRNGKNVIAAHCHNTTGGSYVDFGLFREKENAVKFANEAVQKSVDVLATSSYYTFACGPVELDIVFTAPQLIDDLDLLSTPINYVSYRVRSLDKKEHDVQFYIETTPELTINESNQPTIARTLSKNGISYVEAGSIDQPICDRKGDLICADWGYVYLAGVNGAGKSVSLGDYYGMKESFVKNGTLASSKTKWETRKEENTPAMAYTHNLGMVSQNGKEGFMMIGYDDIYSIEYMYEKRMGYWKHDGKVTIFDAFEKLRDNYLSIMERCRALDELIYNDAEKAGGKKYAEICSVSYRQVMSAHKLFTDKEGNLLWFSKENNSNGCVNTVDLTYPSAPLFLVYNPELVKAMMTSIFEYSASGRWNKPFAAHDLGTYPIANGQVYGGDMPIEESGNMVILAAALAKVEGNADYAKKYWDILTIWTNYLVEYGQDPSNQLCTDDFAGHWAHNANLSVKAIMGIAGYSEIARMLGFNDVADEYATIAKKMAV
;
A
#
# COMPACT_ATOMS: atom_id res chain seq x y z
N MET A 1 -8.62 9.87 33.64
CA MET A 1 -7.60 8.97 34.27
C MET A 1 -8.13 8.08 35.42
N LYS A 2 -9.14 7.22 35.19
CA LYS A 2 -9.53 6.16 36.16
C LYS A 2 -9.70 4.77 35.54
N LYS A 3 -9.34 4.60 34.26
CA LYS A 3 -9.33 3.30 33.56
C LYS A 3 -7.96 2.88 33.02
N LEU A 4 -6.95 3.75 33.04
CA LEU A 4 -5.58 3.45 32.56
C LEU A 4 -4.61 2.94 33.65
N LEU A 5 -5.02 2.90 34.91
CA LEU A 5 -4.17 2.46 36.04
C LEU A 5 -4.40 0.99 36.44
N ALA A 6 -5.17 0.22 35.66
CA ALA A 6 -5.46 -1.19 35.94
C ALA A 6 -4.68 -2.20 35.06
N MET A 7 -3.82 -1.73 34.13
CA MET A 7 -2.98 -2.60 33.29
C MET A 7 -1.50 -2.68 33.72
N MET A 8 -1.19 -2.37 34.98
CA MET A 8 0.12 -2.62 35.57
C MET A 8 -0.03 -3.21 36.98
N ALA A 9 -0.54 -4.44 37.07
CA ALA A 9 -0.28 -5.38 38.17
C ALA A 9 -1.08 -6.67 37.97
N LEU A 10 -0.57 -7.61 37.17
CA LEU A 10 -0.98 -9.01 37.31
C LEU A 10 0.17 -9.95 36.95
N SER A 11 1.21 -9.87 37.77
CA SER A 11 2.15 -10.97 37.96
C SER A 11 2.11 -11.33 39.45
N VAL A 12 1.42 -12.44 39.74
CA VAL A 12 1.77 -13.49 40.73
C VAL A 12 0.52 -14.37 40.95
N GLY A 13 0.62 -15.62 40.52
CA GLY A 13 0.14 -16.77 41.29
C GLY A 13 -1.27 -17.30 41.03
N LEU A 14 -1.55 -17.81 39.83
CA LEU A 14 -2.51 -18.91 39.66
C LEU A 14 -1.99 -19.87 38.57
N MET A 15 -1.38 -20.97 39.00
CA MET A 15 -1.13 -22.13 38.12
C MET A 15 -2.46 -22.80 37.80
N VAL A 16 -3.20 -22.22 36.86
CA VAL A 16 -4.18 -22.95 36.07
C VAL A 16 -3.41 -23.59 34.94
N ASN A 17 -3.72 -24.83 34.60
CA ASN A 17 -3.19 -25.55 33.45
C ASN A 17 -3.60 -24.79 32.17
N ALA A 18 -2.89 -23.70 31.85
CA ALA A 18 -3.16 -22.89 30.68
C ALA A 18 -2.70 -23.72 29.48
N GLN A 19 -3.67 -24.16 28.67
CA GLN A 19 -3.35 -24.54 27.30
C GLN A 19 -2.59 -23.37 26.67
N THR A 20 -1.38 -23.62 26.18
CA THR A 20 -0.59 -22.63 25.46
C THR A 20 -1.44 -22.09 24.31
N VAL A 21 -1.67 -20.78 24.29
CA VAL A 21 -2.48 -20.10 23.27
C VAL A 21 -1.84 -20.31 21.91
N ASP A 22 -2.63 -20.77 20.93
CA ASP A 22 -2.14 -20.97 19.57
C ASP A 22 -2.12 -19.65 18.79
N LEU A 23 -0.96 -19.00 18.77
CA LEU A 23 -0.73 -17.70 18.12
C LEU A 23 -0.85 -17.74 16.58
N LEU A 24 -0.91 -18.93 15.97
CA LEU A 24 -1.09 -19.09 14.52
C LEU A 24 -2.54 -19.39 14.12
N LYS A 25 -3.46 -19.36 15.07
CA LYS A 25 -4.90 -19.37 14.83
C LYS A 25 -5.52 -18.05 15.32
N PRO A 26 -6.51 -17.51 14.61
CA PRO A 26 -7.15 -16.26 15.01
C PRO A 26 -7.86 -16.44 16.36
N SER A 27 -8.00 -15.35 17.10
CA SER A 27 -8.81 -15.34 18.33
C SER A 27 -10.32 -15.35 18.05
N LYS A 28 -10.72 -14.93 16.85
CA LYS A 28 -12.10 -14.87 16.37
C LYS A 28 -12.15 -15.28 14.90
N GLU A 29 -13.14 -16.07 14.51
CA GLU A 29 -13.44 -16.32 13.10
C GLU A 29 -14.23 -15.14 12.52
N ILE A 30 -13.79 -14.63 11.36
CA ILE A 30 -14.30 -13.44 10.70
C ILE A 30 -15.08 -13.85 9.47
N ALA A 31 -16.40 -13.57 9.46
CA ALA A 31 -17.25 -13.86 8.31
C ALA A 31 -17.18 -12.78 7.22
N LEU A 32 -16.85 -11.54 7.61
CA LEU A 32 -16.68 -10.42 6.68
C LEU A 32 -15.49 -10.66 5.74
N ARG A 33 -15.75 -10.66 4.44
CA ARG A 33 -14.70 -10.60 3.42
C ARG A 33 -14.19 -9.16 3.29
N ALA A 34 -12.94 -8.91 3.67
CA ALA A 34 -12.29 -7.64 3.38
C ALA A 34 -12.16 -7.42 1.86
N PRO A 35 -12.39 -6.21 1.34
CA PRO A 35 -12.22 -5.92 -0.10
C PRO A 35 -10.76 -6.05 -0.55
N SER A 36 -9.82 -5.83 0.37
CA SER A 36 -8.40 -6.10 0.19
C SER A 36 -7.80 -6.51 1.54
N VAL A 37 -7.10 -7.63 1.58
CA VAL A 37 -6.53 -8.18 2.82
C VAL A 37 -5.14 -7.59 3.02
N PRO A 38 -4.82 -6.99 4.19
CA PRO A 38 -3.51 -6.38 4.38
C PRO A 38 -2.44 -7.45 4.67
N ILE A 39 -1.35 -7.41 3.90
CA ILE A 39 -0.28 -8.42 3.91
C ILE A 39 0.97 -7.91 4.61
N VAL A 40 1.46 -6.73 4.23
CA VAL A 40 2.59 -6.06 4.91
C VAL A 40 2.26 -4.57 4.96
N VAL A 41 1.92 -4.05 6.14
CA VAL A 41 1.47 -2.65 6.28
C VAL A 41 2.11 -2.00 7.51
N SER A 42 2.49 -0.74 7.37
CA SER A 42 3.09 0.05 8.44
C SER A 42 2.66 1.52 8.40
N ASP A 43 2.64 2.11 7.21
CA ASP A 43 2.40 3.54 6.98
C ASP A 43 1.96 3.78 5.51
N PRO A 44 1.68 5.02 5.06
CA PRO A 44 1.16 5.28 3.70
C PRO A 44 2.06 4.84 2.55
N TYR A 45 3.34 4.54 2.77
CA TYR A 45 4.26 4.11 1.72
C TYR A 45 4.64 2.63 1.80
N PHE A 46 4.75 2.08 3.01
CA PHE A 46 4.95 0.65 3.19
C PHE A 46 3.62 -0.03 3.52
N SER A 47 2.80 -0.21 2.49
CA SER A 47 1.39 -0.60 2.59
C SER A 47 1.00 -1.54 1.44
N ILE A 48 1.14 -2.84 1.66
CA ILE A 48 0.98 -3.92 0.66
C ILE A 48 -0.21 -4.80 1.03
N TRP A 49 -1.10 -5.00 0.06
CA TRP A 49 -2.41 -5.63 0.22
C TRP A 49 -2.67 -6.70 -0.85
N SER A 50 -3.64 -7.56 -0.60
CA SER A 50 -4.18 -8.53 -1.55
C SER A 50 -5.63 -8.18 -1.88
N PRO A 51 -5.93 -7.64 -3.08
CA PRO A 51 -7.30 -7.35 -3.52
C PRO A 51 -8.09 -8.59 -3.98
N TYR A 52 -7.56 -9.79 -3.75
CA TYR A 52 -8.05 -11.04 -4.30
C TYR A 52 -8.82 -11.88 -3.28
N ASP A 53 -9.74 -12.72 -3.76
CA ASP A 53 -10.50 -13.65 -2.93
C ASP A 53 -9.59 -14.76 -2.39
N ASN A 54 -8.76 -15.31 -3.27
CA ASN A 54 -7.69 -16.23 -2.92
C ASN A 54 -6.33 -15.55 -3.10
N LEU A 55 -5.44 -15.76 -2.13
CA LEU A 55 -4.10 -15.14 -2.08
C LEU A 55 -3.20 -15.50 -3.28
N MET A 56 -3.65 -16.42 -4.13
CA MET A 56 -2.95 -16.95 -5.32
C MET A 56 -3.32 -16.27 -6.63
N GLU A 57 -4.40 -15.50 -6.66
CA GLU A 57 -5.02 -15.09 -7.92
C GLU A 57 -4.21 -14.04 -8.68
N GLY A 58 -3.44 -13.22 -7.95
CA GLY A 58 -2.62 -12.17 -8.53
C GLY A 58 -1.47 -11.70 -7.65
N SER A 59 -0.83 -10.62 -8.06
CA SER A 59 0.28 -9.99 -7.32
C SER A 59 -0.27 -9.17 -6.17
N THR A 60 0.39 -9.16 -5.02
CA THR A 60 0.12 -8.13 -4.01
C THR A 60 0.40 -6.73 -4.56
N GLU A 61 -0.34 -5.76 -4.04
CA GLU A 61 -0.42 -4.40 -4.56
C GLU A 61 -0.30 -3.39 -3.42
N HIS A 62 0.33 -2.25 -3.72
CA HIS A 62 0.21 -1.06 -2.90
C HIS A 62 -1.23 -0.53 -2.95
N TRP A 63 -1.67 0.27 -1.98
CA TRP A 63 -3.02 0.86 -2.03
C TRP A 63 -3.27 1.73 -3.28
N THR A 64 -2.22 2.18 -3.96
CA THR A 64 -2.28 2.89 -5.25
C THR A 64 -2.47 1.97 -6.47
N ASN A 65 -2.70 0.67 -6.26
CA ASN A 65 -2.70 -0.40 -7.27
C ASN A 65 -1.34 -0.69 -7.92
N ALA A 66 -0.27 -0.01 -7.49
CA ALA A 66 1.07 -0.31 -7.95
C ALA A 66 1.46 -1.72 -7.50
N LYS A 67 1.98 -2.54 -8.41
CA LYS A 67 2.43 -3.89 -8.07
C LYS A 67 3.58 -3.82 -7.07
N LYS A 68 3.47 -4.64 -6.03
CA LYS A 68 4.44 -4.80 -4.95
C LYS A 68 4.56 -6.29 -4.65
N PRO A 69 5.17 -7.06 -5.57
CA PRO A 69 4.98 -8.50 -5.63
C PRO A 69 5.63 -9.24 -4.46
N LEU A 70 4.81 -9.97 -3.73
CA LEU A 70 5.22 -11.04 -2.82
C LEU A 70 4.79 -12.38 -3.43
N LEU A 71 5.68 -13.37 -3.38
CA LEU A 71 5.42 -14.73 -3.86
C LEU A 71 5.76 -15.73 -2.75
N GLY A 72 4.92 -16.73 -2.53
CA GLY A 72 5.14 -17.76 -1.51
C GLY A 72 4.82 -19.15 -2.00
N ALA A 73 5.65 -20.12 -1.63
CA ALA A 73 5.48 -21.51 -2.00
C ALA A 73 5.93 -22.48 -0.91
N LEU A 74 5.30 -23.66 -0.88
CA LEU A 74 5.65 -24.78 -0.03
C LEU A 74 6.04 -25.97 -0.90
N ARG A 75 7.24 -26.50 -0.71
CA ARG A 75 7.68 -27.75 -1.34
C ARG A 75 7.42 -28.90 -0.36
N VAL A 76 6.70 -29.91 -0.80
CA VAL A 76 6.27 -31.08 -0.02
C VAL A 76 6.61 -32.32 -0.83
N ASP A 77 7.53 -33.14 -0.32
CA ASP A 77 8.01 -34.37 -0.98
C ASP A 77 8.43 -34.15 -2.44
N GLY A 78 9.08 -33.02 -2.72
CA GLY A 78 9.50 -32.66 -4.07
C GLY A 78 8.48 -31.89 -4.91
N LYS A 79 7.23 -31.81 -4.49
CA LYS A 79 6.17 -31.10 -5.22
C LYS A 79 5.92 -29.72 -4.62
N VAL A 80 5.88 -28.69 -5.46
CA VAL A 80 5.72 -27.30 -5.03
C VAL A 80 4.28 -26.83 -5.17
N TYR A 81 3.75 -26.22 -4.10
CA TYR A 81 2.43 -25.61 -3.98
C TYR A 81 2.58 -24.11 -3.67
N ARG A 82 2.12 -23.24 -4.56
CA ARG A 82 2.11 -21.80 -4.36
C ARG A 82 1.01 -21.44 -3.35
N PHE A 83 1.30 -20.69 -2.29
CA PHE A 83 0.32 -20.19 -1.30
C PHE A 83 0.24 -18.64 -1.18
N LEU A 84 1.11 -17.89 -1.85
CA LEU A 84 1.01 -16.44 -1.96
C LEU A 84 1.43 -15.95 -3.36
N GLY A 85 0.70 -14.96 -3.89
CA GLY A 85 1.05 -14.20 -5.08
C GLY A 85 0.91 -14.99 -6.38
N LYS A 86 1.12 -14.34 -7.52
CA LYS A 86 1.16 -14.97 -8.84
C LYS A 86 2.47 -14.69 -9.55
N ASP A 87 3.06 -15.76 -10.08
CA ASP A 87 4.40 -15.72 -10.67
C ASP A 87 4.44 -14.88 -11.96
N LYS A 88 5.55 -14.17 -12.19
CA LYS A 88 5.78 -13.46 -13.46
C LYS A 88 6.17 -14.49 -14.52
N ILE A 89 5.45 -14.48 -15.64
CA ILE A 89 5.73 -15.37 -16.75
C ILE A 89 7.07 -14.98 -17.37
N ASN A 90 7.96 -15.96 -17.55
CA ASN A 90 9.23 -15.74 -18.24
C ASN A 90 8.98 -15.61 -19.74
N LEU A 91 9.05 -14.39 -20.25
CA LEU A 91 8.73 -14.06 -21.63
C LEU A 91 9.98 -13.71 -22.42
N ILE A 92 10.10 -14.30 -23.61
CA ILE A 92 11.12 -14.01 -24.61
C ILE A 92 10.46 -13.22 -25.76
N PRO A 93 11.00 -12.06 -26.16
CA PRO A 93 10.43 -11.28 -27.24
C PRO A 93 10.52 -12.02 -28.59
N ILE A 94 9.40 -12.08 -29.30
CA ILE A 94 9.35 -12.35 -30.75
C ILE A 94 9.38 -11.00 -31.50
N ALA A 95 8.56 -10.05 -31.03
CA ALA A 95 8.55 -8.65 -31.44
C ALA A 95 8.50 -7.79 -30.17
N PRO A 96 9.61 -7.20 -29.72
CA PRO A 96 9.69 -6.54 -28.41
C PRO A 96 8.93 -5.21 -28.36
N MET A 97 8.45 -4.83 -27.16
CA MET A 97 7.96 -3.49 -26.83
C MET A 97 9.13 -2.53 -26.53
N THR A 98 8.83 -1.22 -26.44
CA THR A 98 9.84 -0.17 -26.24
C THR A 98 10.55 -0.26 -24.87
N ASN A 99 9.95 -0.95 -23.90
CA ASN A 99 10.58 -1.25 -22.62
C ASN A 99 11.72 -2.27 -22.72
N VAL A 100 11.75 -3.11 -23.75
CA VAL A 100 12.81 -4.09 -24.02
C VAL A 100 13.86 -3.53 -24.99
N GLU A 101 13.41 -3.04 -26.15
CA GLU A 101 14.27 -2.38 -27.13
C GLU A 101 13.49 -1.38 -27.99
N ARG A 102 14.20 -0.40 -28.54
CA ARG A 102 13.61 0.54 -29.49
C ARG A 102 13.31 -0.17 -30.81
N TRP A 103 12.06 -0.09 -31.26
CA TRP A 103 11.61 -0.68 -32.50
C TRP A 103 10.99 0.35 -33.44
N GLU A 104 10.96 0.04 -34.74
CA GLU A 104 10.43 0.91 -35.80
C GLU A 104 9.25 0.27 -36.52
N ALA A 105 8.34 1.11 -37.02
CA ALA A 105 7.20 0.70 -37.82
C ALA A 105 6.78 1.77 -38.84
N ALA A 106 6.03 1.32 -39.84
CA ALA A 106 5.30 2.21 -40.75
C ALA A 106 4.06 2.74 -40.05
N TYR A 107 3.73 4.03 -40.22
CA TYR A 107 2.53 4.63 -39.64
C TYR A 107 1.91 5.74 -40.51
N THR A 108 0.61 5.98 -40.31
CA THR A 108 -0.14 7.10 -40.90
C THR A 108 -1.20 7.61 -39.91
N ASN A 109 -1.57 8.88 -40.03
CA ASN A 109 -2.69 9.48 -39.27
C ASN A 109 -3.96 9.62 -40.12
N ASN A 110 -3.89 9.22 -41.40
CA ASN A 110 -5.03 9.22 -42.30
C ASN A 110 -5.60 7.81 -42.39
N GLN A 111 -6.93 7.71 -42.49
CA GLN A 111 -7.63 6.45 -42.74
C GLN A 111 -6.99 5.70 -43.94
N PRO A 112 -6.43 4.50 -43.71
CA PRO A 112 -5.84 3.71 -44.78
C PRO A 112 -6.90 2.94 -45.57
N ALA A 113 -6.51 2.44 -46.75
CA ALA A 113 -7.39 1.59 -47.56
C ALA A 113 -7.70 0.24 -46.87
N ASN A 114 -8.79 -0.39 -47.29
CA ASN A 114 -9.21 -1.69 -46.76
C ASN A 114 -8.08 -2.75 -46.87
N GLY A 115 -7.96 -3.61 -45.86
CA GLY A 115 -6.91 -4.64 -45.82
C GLY A 115 -5.55 -4.14 -45.31
N TRP A 116 -5.45 -2.90 -44.84
CA TRP A 116 -4.23 -2.32 -44.24
C TRP A 116 -3.65 -3.10 -43.05
N GLN A 117 -4.35 -4.08 -42.51
CA GLN A 117 -3.93 -4.95 -41.42
C GLN A 117 -3.29 -6.26 -41.93
N GLU A 118 -3.38 -6.55 -43.23
CA GLU A 118 -2.89 -7.78 -43.84
C GLU A 118 -1.43 -7.70 -44.25
N LEU A 119 -0.74 -8.84 -44.28
CA LEU A 119 0.69 -8.89 -44.62
C LEU A 119 1.01 -8.32 -46.02
N GLN A 120 0.10 -8.49 -46.99
CA GLN A 120 0.33 -8.13 -48.39
C GLN A 120 0.07 -6.65 -48.69
N PHE A 121 -0.44 -5.88 -47.73
CA PHE A 121 -0.71 -4.47 -47.93
C PHE A 121 0.60 -3.68 -48.10
N ASP A 122 0.64 -2.81 -49.10
CA ASP A 122 1.77 -1.94 -49.40
C ASP A 122 1.71 -0.65 -48.57
N ASP A 123 2.55 -0.60 -47.54
CA ASP A 123 2.73 0.56 -46.66
C ASP A 123 3.96 1.41 -47.03
N SER A 124 4.54 1.23 -48.22
CA SER A 124 5.75 1.95 -48.65
C SER A 124 5.61 3.47 -48.66
N ASN A 125 4.38 3.98 -48.85
CA ASN A 125 4.06 5.40 -48.80
C ASN A 125 3.79 5.95 -47.39
N TRP A 126 3.79 5.10 -46.36
CA TRP A 126 3.59 5.52 -44.98
C TRP A 126 4.87 6.11 -44.39
N LYS A 127 4.72 6.93 -43.35
CA LYS A 127 5.87 7.44 -42.60
C LYS A 127 6.50 6.29 -41.82
N LYS A 128 7.79 6.41 -41.49
CA LYS A 128 8.45 5.51 -40.54
C LYS A 128 8.67 6.24 -39.22
N GLY A 129 8.35 5.56 -38.12
CA GLY A 129 8.47 6.08 -36.77
C GLY A 129 9.05 5.05 -35.81
N LYS A 130 9.68 5.54 -34.75
CA LYS A 130 10.16 4.75 -33.61
C LYS A 130 9.09 4.72 -32.53
N ALA A 131 8.81 3.54 -31.99
CA ALA A 131 7.93 3.38 -30.86
C ALA A 131 8.57 3.87 -29.53
N ALA A 132 7.80 4.20 -28.49
CA ALA A 132 6.34 4.28 -28.51
C ALA A 132 5.83 5.48 -29.33
N PHE A 133 4.57 5.43 -29.73
CA PHE A 133 3.88 6.50 -30.46
C PHE A 133 2.93 7.20 -29.49
N GLY A 134 3.01 8.53 -29.36
CA GLY A 134 2.17 9.23 -28.40
C GLY A 134 2.63 10.65 -28.08
N SER A 135 2.05 11.24 -27.04
CA SER A 135 2.41 12.57 -26.58
C SER A 135 3.73 12.54 -25.80
N ARG A 136 4.48 13.65 -25.79
CA ARG A 136 5.87 13.66 -25.24
C ARG A 136 5.97 13.49 -23.74
N ASP A 137 4.87 13.72 -23.03
CA ASP A 137 4.68 13.49 -21.61
C ASP A 137 4.52 12.00 -21.27
N MET A 138 4.25 11.14 -22.26
CA MET A 138 4.11 9.70 -22.06
C MET A 138 5.46 8.96 -22.11
N GLN A 139 5.51 7.83 -21.41
CA GLN A 139 6.75 7.09 -21.20
C GLN A 139 7.34 6.53 -22.50
N ARG A 140 8.64 6.74 -22.71
CA ARG A 140 9.43 6.12 -23.80
C ARG A 140 8.87 6.39 -25.21
N VAL A 141 8.17 7.53 -25.40
CA VAL A 141 7.70 7.97 -26.72
C VAL A 141 8.87 8.48 -27.56
N HIS A 142 8.92 8.02 -28.81
CA HIS A 142 9.94 8.42 -29.79
C HIS A 142 9.36 8.94 -31.10
N THR A 143 8.07 8.72 -31.36
CA THR A 143 7.32 9.35 -32.44
C THR A 143 6.13 10.08 -31.86
N GLU A 144 6.09 11.40 -32.05
CA GLU A 144 5.03 12.23 -31.52
C GLU A 144 3.72 12.03 -32.31
N TRP A 145 2.66 11.67 -31.59
CA TRP A 145 1.27 11.66 -32.02
C TRP A 145 0.47 12.29 -30.87
N LYS A 146 -0.42 13.25 -31.15
CA LYS A 146 -1.17 13.98 -30.12
C LYS A 146 -2.35 14.73 -30.73
N GLY A 147 -3.24 15.19 -29.86
CA GLY A 147 -4.37 16.04 -30.21
C GLY A 147 -5.71 15.32 -30.09
N ASP A 148 -6.77 16.10 -29.95
CA ASP A 148 -8.12 15.60 -29.76
C ASP A 148 -8.71 15.09 -31.07
N ASN A 149 -9.46 13.98 -31.00
CA ASN A 149 -10.10 13.30 -32.14
C ASN A 149 -9.13 12.98 -33.28
N THR A 150 -7.97 12.42 -32.94
CA THR A 150 -6.94 12.03 -33.92
C THR A 150 -6.77 10.52 -33.99
N ASP A 151 -6.40 10.02 -35.17
CA ASP A 151 -6.14 8.60 -35.39
C ASP A 151 -4.66 8.34 -35.66
N ILE A 152 -4.20 7.15 -35.28
CA ILE A 152 -2.95 6.58 -35.74
C ILE A 152 -3.15 5.13 -36.17
N TYR A 153 -2.55 4.78 -37.30
CA TYR A 153 -2.48 3.42 -37.84
C TYR A 153 -1.02 3.04 -37.93
N ILE A 154 -0.64 1.90 -37.35
CA ILE A 154 0.75 1.42 -37.24
C ILE A 154 0.82 0.01 -37.82
N ARG A 155 1.84 -0.26 -38.64
CA ARG A 155 2.16 -1.59 -39.18
C ARG A 155 3.61 -1.94 -38.88
N ARG A 156 3.81 -3.03 -38.14
CA ARG A 156 5.13 -3.56 -37.80
C ARG A 156 5.28 -4.97 -38.37
N THR A 157 6.28 -5.16 -39.22
CA THR A 157 6.64 -6.49 -39.70
C THR A 157 7.71 -7.12 -38.82
N PHE A 158 7.65 -8.44 -38.64
CA PHE A 158 8.63 -9.22 -37.88
C PHE A 158 8.79 -10.61 -38.49
N ASP A 159 9.96 -11.22 -38.28
CA ASP A 159 10.22 -12.58 -38.72
C ASP A 159 9.94 -13.58 -37.59
N PHE A 160 9.36 -14.72 -37.94
CA PHE A 160 9.04 -15.79 -37.02
C PHE A 160 9.25 -17.13 -37.70
N ASN A 161 10.16 -17.95 -37.18
CA ASN A 161 10.59 -19.19 -37.84
C ASN A 161 10.19 -20.46 -37.07
N ASP A 162 9.15 -20.36 -36.25
CA ASP A 162 8.72 -21.43 -35.35
C ASP A 162 7.18 -21.47 -35.22
N LYS A 163 6.47 -21.59 -36.35
CA LYS A 163 5.00 -21.58 -36.34
C LYS A 163 4.36 -22.69 -35.50
N ASP A 164 5.08 -23.78 -35.28
CA ASP A 164 4.61 -24.97 -34.58
C ASP A 164 5.04 -24.95 -33.10
N ILE A 165 5.45 -23.78 -32.59
CA ILE A 165 5.89 -23.59 -31.21
C ILE A 165 4.84 -24.06 -30.20
N ALA A 166 5.27 -24.91 -29.27
CA ALA A 166 4.40 -25.49 -28.24
C ALA A 166 4.04 -24.44 -27.17
N GLU A 167 4.97 -23.54 -26.89
CA GLU A 167 4.90 -22.51 -25.87
C GLU A 167 3.75 -21.54 -26.11
N ASP A 168 3.20 -21.02 -25.01
CA ASP A 168 2.21 -19.96 -25.07
C ASP A 168 2.81 -18.69 -25.67
N ILE A 169 2.03 -18.00 -26.49
CA ILE A 169 2.38 -16.70 -27.06
C ILE A 169 1.48 -15.65 -26.43
N TYR A 170 2.09 -14.55 -26.02
CA TYR A 170 1.44 -13.41 -25.40
C TYR A 170 1.60 -12.18 -26.28
N LEU A 171 0.49 -11.49 -26.51
CA LEU A 171 0.48 -10.12 -26.99
C LEU A 171 0.52 -9.21 -25.77
N ILE A 172 1.50 -8.30 -25.71
CA ILE A 172 1.55 -7.25 -24.69
C ILE A 172 1.33 -5.92 -25.37
N TYR A 173 0.45 -5.07 -24.82
CA TYR A 173 0.12 -3.78 -25.41
C TYR A 173 -0.30 -2.74 -24.38
N SER A 174 -0.06 -1.48 -24.72
CA SER A 174 -0.49 -0.28 -24.01
C SER A 174 -1.11 0.66 -25.03
N HIS A 175 -2.23 1.30 -24.66
CA HIS A 175 -2.90 2.24 -25.54
C HIS A 175 -3.68 3.30 -24.77
N ASP A 176 -3.97 4.39 -25.46
CA ASP A 176 -4.98 5.36 -25.07
C ASP A 176 -6.34 5.05 -25.71
N ASP A 177 -7.42 5.53 -25.12
CA ASP A 177 -8.79 5.51 -25.67
C ASP A 177 -9.18 4.27 -26.50
N VAL A 178 -9.66 4.44 -27.74
CA VAL A 178 -10.25 3.37 -28.56
C VAL A 178 -9.16 2.70 -29.38
N PHE A 179 -8.96 1.40 -29.17
CA PHE A 179 -7.82 0.68 -29.72
C PHE A 179 -8.21 -0.64 -30.37
N GLU A 180 -7.57 -0.94 -31.50
CA GLU A 180 -7.67 -2.20 -32.20
C GLU A 180 -6.27 -2.74 -32.52
N LEU A 181 -6.05 -4.05 -32.34
CA LEU A 181 -4.79 -4.69 -32.68
C LEU A 181 -5.04 -5.99 -33.44
N TYR A 182 -4.24 -6.17 -34.50
CA TYR A 182 -4.37 -7.24 -35.48
C TYR A 182 -3.07 -8.03 -35.62
N LEU A 183 -3.19 -9.33 -35.87
CA LEU A 183 -2.08 -10.21 -36.25
C LEU A 183 -2.38 -10.85 -37.61
N ASN A 184 -1.58 -10.52 -38.62
CA ASN A 184 -1.77 -10.99 -40.01
C ASN A 184 -3.22 -10.80 -40.52
N GLY A 185 -3.85 -9.69 -40.16
CA GLY A 185 -5.23 -9.34 -40.52
C GLY A 185 -6.31 -9.85 -39.56
N GLU A 186 -6.00 -10.76 -38.63
CA GLU A 186 -6.95 -11.21 -37.61
C GLU A 186 -7.03 -10.18 -36.48
N LYS A 187 -8.23 -9.68 -36.16
CA LYS A 187 -8.43 -8.77 -35.03
C LYS A 187 -8.33 -9.54 -33.72
N LEU A 188 -7.36 -9.17 -32.88
CA LEU A 188 -7.11 -9.80 -31.57
C LEU A 188 -7.67 -8.98 -30.41
N VAL A 189 -7.65 -7.65 -30.55
CA VAL A 189 -8.06 -6.70 -29.51
C VAL A 189 -8.98 -5.66 -30.13
N SER A 190 -10.03 -5.30 -29.38
CA SER A 190 -10.88 -4.15 -29.64
C SER A 190 -11.36 -3.60 -28.29
N THR A 191 -11.04 -2.35 -28.00
CA THR A 191 -11.43 -1.67 -26.76
C THR A 191 -12.44 -0.55 -27.05
N GLY A 192 -13.19 -0.16 -26.03
CA GLY A 192 -13.97 1.09 -26.04
C GLY A 192 -13.10 2.28 -25.62
N LEU A 193 -13.75 3.36 -25.17
CA LEU A 193 -13.09 4.54 -24.61
C LEU A 193 -12.44 4.21 -23.25
N VAL A 194 -11.24 3.66 -23.27
CA VAL A 194 -10.49 3.27 -22.07
C VAL A 194 -9.00 3.26 -22.37
N TRP A 195 -8.18 3.83 -21.51
CA TRP A 195 -6.73 3.66 -21.61
C TRP A 195 -6.29 2.44 -20.79
N ARG A 196 -5.28 1.72 -21.28
CA ARG A 196 -4.68 0.58 -20.57
C ARG A 196 -3.19 0.55 -20.75
N ASP A 197 -2.48 0.14 -19.72
CA ASP A 197 -1.02 -0.03 -19.75
C ASP A 197 -0.60 -1.48 -19.45
N ASN A 198 0.36 -1.98 -20.25
CA ASN A 198 1.00 -3.29 -20.10
C ASN A 198 0.03 -4.47 -19.99
N VAL A 199 -1.04 -4.46 -20.79
CA VAL A 199 -2.00 -5.57 -20.85
C VAL A 199 -1.32 -6.78 -21.46
N SER A 200 -1.35 -7.93 -20.77
CA SER A 200 -0.83 -9.20 -21.27
C SER A 200 -1.98 -10.12 -21.68
N LEU A 201 -2.09 -10.42 -22.97
CA LEU A 201 -3.12 -11.27 -23.57
C LEU A 201 -2.48 -12.55 -24.12
N LYS A 202 -2.82 -13.71 -23.53
CA LYS A 202 -2.48 -15.01 -24.12
C LYS A 202 -3.24 -15.21 -25.44
N LEU A 203 -2.53 -15.52 -26.52
CA LEU A 203 -3.14 -15.88 -27.79
C LEU A 203 -3.89 -17.21 -27.67
N SER A 204 -5.10 -17.27 -28.25
CA SER A 204 -5.81 -18.53 -28.44
C SER A 204 -5.11 -19.41 -29.47
N ASP A 205 -5.38 -20.72 -29.46
CA ASP A 205 -4.84 -21.64 -30.47
C ASP A 205 -5.22 -21.21 -31.90
N ALA A 206 -6.40 -20.62 -32.07
CA ALA A 206 -6.84 -20.09 -33.36
C ALA A 206 -6.02 -18.87 -33.80
N ALA A 207 -5.70 -17.95 -32.88
CA ALA A 207 -4.84 -16.80 -33.14
C ALA A 207 -3.39 -17.22 -33.39
N LYS A 208 -2.85 -18.16 -32.61
CA LYS A 208 -1.50 -18.73 -32.83
C LYS A 208 -1.36 -19.30 -34.25
N LYS A 209 -2.38 -20.01 -34.76
CA LYS A 209 -2.40 -20.57 -36.12
C LYS A 209 -2.34 -19.52 -37.24
N LYS A 210 -2.57 -18.24 -36.95
CA LYS A 210 -2.43 -17.15 -37.93
C LYS A 210 -0.97 -16.76 -38.15
N LEU A 211 -0.05 -17.14 -37.26
CA LEU A 211 1.39 -16.95 -37.45
C LEU A 211 1.89 -17.77 -38.64
N ARG A 212 2.82 -17.19 -39.38
CA ARG A 212 3.44 -17.78 -40.56
C ARG A 212 4.92 -18.01 -40.29
N ASN A 213 5.50 -19.03 -40.93
CA ASN A 213 6.95 -19.11 -41.01
C ASN A 213 7.46 -17.97 -41.92
N GLY A 214 8.52 -17.29 -41.49
CA GLY A 214 9.05 -16.09 -42.12
C GLY A 214 8.30 -14.83 -41.69
N LYS A 215 7.95 -13.99 -42.67
CA LYS A 215 7.44 -12.64 -42.42
C LYS A 215 6.00 -12.62 -41.92
N ASN A 216 5.76 -11.85 -40.87
CA ASN A 216 4.46 -11.59 -40.26
C ASN A 216 4.24 -10.07 -40.08
N VAL A 217 3.01 -9.67 -39.78
CA VAL A 217 2.66 -8.28 -39.45
C VAL A 217 1.78 -8.22 -38.18
N ILE A 218 2.13 -7.29 -37.29
CA ILE A 218 1.24 -6.78 -36.23
C ILE A 218 0.84 -5.38 -36.63
N ALA A 219 -0.46 -5.11 -36.60
CA ALA A 219 -1.01 -3.82 -36.99
C ALA A 219 -1.90 -3.28 -35.87
N ALA A 220 -1.88 -1.97 -35.62
CA ALA A 220 -2.67 -1.34 -34.58
C ALA A 220 -3.33 -0.06 -35.09
N HIS A 221 -4.57 0.17 -34.67
CA HIS A 221 -5.29 1.43 -34.83
C HIS A 221 -5.63 1.96 -33.45
N CYS A 222 -5.41 3.24 -33.24
CA CYS A 222 -5.80 3.94 -32.02
C CYS A 222 -6.47 5.25 -32.39
N HIS A 223 -7.64 5.50 -31.81
CA HIS A 223 -8.35 6.77 -31.89
C HIS A 223 -8.29 7.48 -30.55
N ASN A 224 -7.63 8.64 -30.53
CA ASN A 224 -7.52 9.49 -29.37
C ASN A 224 -8.65 10.51 -29.37
N THR A 225 -9.47 10.52 -28.33
CA THR A 225 -10.63 11.42 -28.18
C THR A 225 -10.17 12.74 -27.58
N THR A 226 -9.47 12.69 -26.44
CA THR A 226 -8.95 13.90 -25.77
C THR A 226 -7.75 13.61 -24.88
N GLY A 227 -6.90 14.61 -24.65
CA GLY A 227 -5.84 14.55 -23.64
C GLY A 227 -4.55 13.92 -24.14
N GLY A 228 -4.01 12.97 -23.38
CA GLY A 228 -2.80 12.22 -23.71
C GLY A 228 -2.95 11.42 -25.00
N SER A 229 -1.92 10.70 -25.40
CA SER A 229 -2.05 9.67 -26.46
C SER A 229 -0.89 8.69 -26.35
N TYR A 230 -1.17 7.41 -26.55
CA TYR A 230 -0.15 6.37 -26.40
C TYR A 230 -0.50 5.12 -27.19
N VAL A 231 0.50 4.53 -27.84
CA VAL A 231 0.48 3.17 -28.38
C VAL A 231 1.87 2.56 -28.28
N ASP A 232 1.95 1.40 -27.63
CA ASP A 232 3.08 0.46 -27.74
C ASP A 232 2.56 -0.97 -27.70
N PHE A 233 3.22 -1.89 -28.40
CA PHE A 233 2.82 -3.29 -28.45
C PHE A 233 3.95 -4.20 -28.88
N GLY A 234 3.86 -5.46 -28.46
CA GLY A 234 4.82 -6.50 -28.78
C GLY A 234 4.24 -7.89 -28.64
N LEU A 235 4.95 -8.86 -29.21
CA LEU A 235 4.63 -10.27 -29.18
C LEU A 235 5.76 -11.03 -28.50
N PHE A 236 5.39 -11.91 -27.58
CA PHE A 236 6.33 -12.64 -26.73
C PHE A 236 5.94 -14.10 -26.70
N ARG A 237 6.91 -14.99 -26.61
CA ARG A 237 6.68 -16.39 -26.26
C ARG A 237 7.10 -16.63 -24.82
N GLU A 238 6.49 -17.60 -24.18
CA GLU A 238 7.04 -18.14 -22.95
C GLU A 238 8.41 -18.77 -23.19
N LYS A 239 9.33 -18.64 -22.24
CA LYS A 239 10.60 -19.36 -22.25
C LYS A 239 10.31 -20.86 -22.13
N GLU A 240 10.92 -21.65 -23.03
CA GLU A 240 10.86 -23.11 -22.97
C GLU A 240 11.32 -23.61 -21.59
N ASN A 241 10.57 -24.55 -21.00
CA ASN A 241 10.84 -25.11 -19.68
C ASN A 241 10.96 -24.06 -18.56
N ALA A 242 10.27 -22.92 -18.67
CA ALA A 242 10.21 -21.91 -17.62
C ALA A 242 9.76 -22.55 -16.30
N VAL A 243 10.58 -22.38 -15.25
CA VAL A 243 10.19 -22.83 -13.92
C VAL A 243 9.05 -21.97 -13.40
N LYS A 244 8.02 -22.65 -12.89
CA LYS A 244 6.83 -22.05 -12.29
C LYS A 244 6.46 -22.76 -11.01
N PHE A 245 5.83 -22.05 -10.09
CA PHE A 245 5.06 -22.67 -9.00
C PHE A 245 3.66 -23.05 -9.49
N ALA A 246 3.61 -24.10 -10.33
CA ALA A 246 2.44 -24.44 -11.12
C ALA A 246 1.25 -25.01 -10.32
N ASN A 247 1.50 -25.72 -9.21
CA ASN A 247 0.40 -26.18 -8.36
C ASN A 247 0.01 -25.07 -7.39
N GLU A 248 -1.27 -24.76 -7.30
CA GLU A 248 -1.81 -23.85 -6.30
C GLU A 248 -2.16 -24.62 -5.03
N ALA A 249 -1.88 -24.02 -3.88
CA ALA A 249 -2.42 -24.46 -2.60
C ALA A 249 -3.92 -24.14 -2.55
N VAL A 250 -4.68 -24.95 -1.80
CA VAL A 250 -6.12 -24.73 -1.62
C VAL A 250 -6.32 -23.86 -0.37
N GLN A 251 -6.65 -22.58 -0.56
CA GLN A 251 -7.05 -21.70 0.54
C GLN A 251 -8.30 -22.24 1.23
N LYS A 252 -8.26 -22.36 2.55
CA LYS A 252 -9.35 -22.89 3.39
C LYS A 252 -10.06 -21.79 4.15
N SER A 253 -9.33 -20.82 4.65
CA SER A 253 -9.88 -19.68 5.39
C SER A 253 -8.97 -18.47 5.27
N VAL A 254 -9.56 -17.31 5.50
CA VAL A 254 -8.88 -16.04 5.76
C VAL A 254 -9.64 -15.30 6.85
N ASP A 255 -8.93 -14.84 7.88
CA ASP A 255 -9.48 -14.07 8.99
C ASP A 255 -8.64 -12.80 9.18
N VAL A 256 -9.31 -11.63 9.17
CA VAL A 256 -8.64 -10.32 9.27
C VAL A 256 -8.99 -9.66 10.59
N LEU A 257 -8.00 -9.50 11.46
CA LEU A 257 -8.08 -8.82 12.74
C LEU A 257 -7.25 -7.51 12.73
N ALA A 258 -7.25 -6.79 13.86
CA ALA A 258 -6.69 -5.44 13.96
C ALA A 258 -5.18 -5.37 13.69
N THR A 259 -4.42 -6.43 13.99
CA THR A 259 -2.96 -6.47 13.82
C THR A 259 -2.51 -7.60 12.90
N SER A 260 -3.34 -8.62 12.71
CA SER A 260 -2.98 -9.84 12.00
C SER A 260 -3.99 -10.28 10.94
N SER A 261 -3.49 -10.85 9.84
CA SER A 261 -4.28 -11.61 8.86
C SER A 261 -3.85 -13.07 8.88
N TYR A 262 -4.80 -13.96 9.17
CA TYR A 262 -4.59 -15.39 9.30
C TYR A 262 -5.11 -16.10 8.06
N TYR A 263 -4.31 -17.02 7.52
CA TYR A 263 -4.72 -17.89 6.43
C TYR A 263 -4.41 -19.35 6.77
N THR A 264 -5.27 -20.25 6.30
CA THR A 264 -5.00 -21.68 6.31
C THR A 264 -5.09 -22.21 4.87
N PHE A 265 -4.12 -23.04 4.49
CA PHE A 265 -4.04 -23.66 3.17
C PHE A 265 -3.85 -25.17 3.29
N ALA A 266 -4.38 -25.94 2.33
CA ALA A 266 -3.96 -27.31 2.09
C ALA A 266 -2.95 -27.37 0.92
N CYS A 267 -1.78 -27.93 1.17
CA CYS A 267 -0.67 -28.07 0.23
C CYS A 267 -0.39 -29.56 -0.02
N GLY A 268 -1.28 -30.24 -0.75
CA GLY A 268 -1.21 -31.70 -0.89
C GLY A 268 -1.49 -32.40 0.46
N PRO A 269 -0.57 -33.22 1.00
CA PRO A 269 -0.79 -33.99 2.22
C PRO A 269 -0.52 -33.19 3.52
N VAL A 270 -0.21 -31.89 3.44
CA VAL A 270 0.05 -31.04 4.61
C VAL A 270 -0.86 -29.82 4.63
N GLU A 271 -1.08 -29.28 5.82
CA GLU A 271 -1.74 -27.99 6.07
C GLU A 271 -0.68 -26.93 6.39
N LEU A 272 -0.84 -25.74 5.83
CA LEU A 272 -0.04 -24.55 6.11
C LEU A 272 -0.94 -23.50 6.77
N ASP A 273 -0.63 -23.14 8.02
CA ASP A 273 -1.08 -21.89 8.63
C ASP A 273 -0.05 -20.80 8.34
N ILE A 274 -0.49 -19.62 7.92
CA ILE A 274 0.35 -18.44 7.77
C ILE A 274 -0.35 -17.22 8.37
N VAL A 275 0.43 -16.39 9.07
CA VAL A 275 -0.04 -15.17 9.71
C VAL A 275 0.84 -14.01 9.31
N PHE A 276 0.23 -12.99 8.75
CA PHE A 276 0.84 -11.70 8.45
C PHE A 276 0.52 -10.75 9.58
N THR A 277 1.53 -10.29 10.33
CA THR A 277 1.31 -9.43 11.52
C THR A 277 2.05 -8.11 11.37
N ALA A 278 1.29 -7.02 11.46
CA ALA A 278 1.78 -5.66 11.61
C ALA A 278 1.66 -5.28 13.10
N PRO A 279 2.76 -5.16 13.87
CA PRO A 279 2.74 -4.83 15.29
C PRO A 279 2.36 -3.37 15.60
N GLN A 280 1.37 -2.82 14.89
CA GLN A 280 0.86 -1.45 15.07
C GLN A 280 0.02 -1.36 16.35
N LEU A 281 0.66 -1.56 17.51
CA LEU A 281 0.03 -1.53 18.83
C LEU A 281 -0.20 -0.08 19.27
N ILE A 282 -1.46 0.36 19.34
CA ILE A 282 -1.83 1.76 19.60
C ILE A 282 -1.39 2.27 20.99
N ASP A 283 -1.11 1.38 21.94
CA ASP A 283 -0.63 1.69 23.30
C ASP A 283 0.91 1.84 23.38
N ASP A 284 1.64 1.58 22.30
CA ASP A 284 3.11 1.53 22.26
C ASP A 284 3.63 2.29 21.04
N LEU A 285 4.01 3.55 21.23
CA LEU A 285 4.42 4.45 20.14
C LEU A 285 5.67 3.94 19.37
N ASP A 286 6.56 3.20 20.04
CA ASP A 286 7.73 2.60 19.38
C ASP A 286 7.28 1.50 18.42
N LEU A 287 6.49 0.54 18.89
CA LEU A 287 6.01 -0.56 18.05
C LEU A 287 5.04 -0.05 16.97
N LEU A 288 4.17 0.89 17.31
CA LEU A 288 3.27 1.56 16.39
C LEU A 288 4.01 2.16 15.18
N SER A 289 5.14 2.80 15.43
CA SER A 289 5.90 3.49 14.39
C SER A 289 7.00 2.63 13.76
N THR A 290 7.32 1.46 14.31
CA THR A 290 8.35 0.57 13.79
C THR A 290 7.86 -0.12 12.50
N PRO A 291 8.51 0.09 11.35
CA PRO A 291 8.01 -0.36 10.05
C PRO A 291 8.43 -1.80 9.73
N ILE A 292 8.25 -2.74 10.67
CA ILE A 292 8.64 -4.15 10.52
C ILE A 292 7.44 -5.05 10.81
N ASN A 293 7.16 -5.96 9.88
CA ASN A 293 6.08 -6.95 9.95
C ASN A 293 6.65 -8.37 10.12
N TYR A 294 5.89 -9.25 10.76
CA TYR A 294 6.17 -10.69 10.82
C TYR A 294 5.40 -11.44 9.74
N VAL A 295 6.06 -12.45 9.16
CA VAL A 295 5.40 -13.53 8.43
C VAL A 295 5.68 -14.81 9.19
N SER A 296 4.69 -15.26 9.96
CA SER A 296 4.77 -16.45 10.79
C SER A 296 4.03 -17.61 10.11
N TYR A 297 4.56 -18.82 10.23
CA TYR A 297 3.99 -19.97 9.55
C TYR A 297 4.16 -21.26 10.35
N ARG A 298 3.27 -22.22 10.10
CA ARG A 298 3.35 -23.57 10.63
C ARG A 298 2.79 -24.57 9.64
N VAL A 299 3.48 -25.70 9.54
CA VAL A 299 3.08 -26.81 8.66
C VAL A 299 2.82 -28.04 9.49
N ARG A 300 1.75 -28.78 9.20
CA ARG A 300 1.40 -30.07 9.84
C ARG A 300 0.99 -31.10 8.79
N SER A 301 1.34 -32.38 9.03
CA SER A 301 0.80 -33.49 8.23
C SER A 301 -0.70 -33.67 8.46
N LEU A 302 -1.46 -33.86 7.37
CA LEU A 302 -2.89 -34.18 7.40
C LEU A 302 -3.16 -35.69 7.37
N ASP A 303 -2.20 -36.50 6.88
CA ASP A 303 -2.37 -37.94 6.66
C ASP A 303 -1.64 -38.82 7.70
N LYS A 304 -1.05 -38.18 8.73
CA LYS A 304 -0.27 -38.79 9.83
C LYS A 304 1.06 -39.40 9.40
N LYS A 305 1.53 -39.17 8.16
CA LYS A 305 2.88 -39.51 7.73
C LYS A 305 3.83 -38.34 7.94
N GLU A 306 5.13 -38.61 7.86
CA GLU A 306 6.13 -37.56 7.81
C GLU A 306 6.36 -37.15 6.35
N HIS A 307 6.46 -35.84 6.11
CA HIS A 307 6.73 -35.27 4.79
C HIS A 307 7.96 -34.38 4.82
N ASP A 308 8.79 -34.42 3.79
CA ASP A 308 9.91 -33.49 3.64
C ASP A 308 9.39 -32.13 3.15
N VAL A 309 9.57 -31.08 3.96
CA VAL A 309 8.95 -29.77 3.73
C VAL A 309 9.97 -28.64 3.69
N GLN A 310 9.86 -27.78 2.68
CA GLN A 310 10.57 -26.50 2.61
C GLN A 310 9.60 -25.35 2.35
N PHE A 311 9.74 -24.27 3.11
CA PHE A 311 8.97 -23.03 3.00
C PHE A 311 9.76 -21.96 2.25
N TYR A 312 9.10 -21.20 1.38
CA TYR A 312 9.71 -20.18 0.53
C TYR A 312 8.87 -18.91 0.45
N ILE A 313 9.53 -17.75 0.56
CA ILE A 313 8.99 -16.41 0.29
C ILE A 313 9.97 -15.65 -0.60
N GLU A 314 9.46 -14.91 -1.58
CA GLU A 314 10.22 -14.05 -2.47
C GLU A 314 9.56 -12.68 -2.58
N THR A 315 10.41 -11.66 -2.74
CA THR A 315 10.04 -10.32 -3.20
C THR A 315 11.12 -9.78 -4.14
N THR A 316 10.96 -8.56 -4.62
CA THR A 316 11.92 -7.88 -5.49
C THR A 316 12.17 -6.44 -5.02
N PRO A 317 13.25 -5.78 -5.53
CA PRO A 317 13.44 -4.35 -5.34
C PRO A 317 12.29 -3.45 -5.82
N GLU A 318 11.31 -3.99 -6.56
CA GLU A 318 10.08 -3.28 -6.98
C GLU A 318 9.28 -2.76 -5.78
N LEU A 319 9.50 -3.32 -4.58
CA LEU A 319 8.95 -2.78 -3.33
C LEU A 319 9.41 -1.35 -3.01
N THR A 320 10.47 -0.85 -3.64
CA THR A 320 11.17 0.39 -3.26
C THR A 320 11.16 1.47 -4.33
N ILE A 321 10.29 1.32 -5.33
CA ILE A 321 10.22 2.24 -6.48
C ILE A 321 8.77 2.60 -6.79
N ASN A 322 8.60 3.79 -7.35
CA ASN A 322 7.32 4.30 -7.85
C ASN A 322 7.04 3.78 -9.28
N GLU A 323 8.07 3.74 -10.13
CA GLU A 323 7.99 3.31 -11.52
C GLU A 323 8.92 2.12 -11.76
N SER A 324 8.49 1.14 -12.56
CA SER A 324 9.22 -0.11 -12.81
C SER A 324 10.59 0.07 -13.52
N ASN A 325 10.81 1.25 -14.11
CA ASN A 325 12.04 1.60 -14.82
C ASN A 325 13.13 2.22 -13.91
N GLN A 326 12.81 2.51 -12.65
CA GLN A 326 13.74 3.18 -11.76
C GLN A 326 14.94 2.27 -11.47
N PRO A 327 16.16 2.81 -11.51
CA PRO A 327 17.35 2.04 -11.14
C PRO A 327 17.29 1.58 -9.67
N THR A 328 17.59 0.31 -9.43
CA THR A 328 17.60 -0.28 -8.10
C THR A 328 18.95 -0.90 -7.75
N ILE A 329 19.23 -0.94 -6.45
CA ILE A 329 20.37 -1.61 -5.85
C ILE A 329 19.88 -2.54 -4.76
N ALA A 330 20.38 -3.77 -4.76
CA ALA A 330 20.15 -4.74 -3.71
C ALA A 330 21.47 -5.31 -3.18
N ARG A 331 21.51 -5.65 -1.88
CA ARG A 331 22.70 -6.17 -1.20
C ARG A 331 22.34 -7.20 -0.17
N THR A 332 23.24 -8.15 0.07
CA THR A 332 23.13 -9.04 1.23
C THR A 332 24.01 -8.57 2.35
N LEU A 333 23.52 -8.69 3.58
CA LEU A 333 24.27 -8.39 4.78
C LEU A 333 23.84 -9.33 5.91
N SER A 334 24.68 -9.46 6.92
CA SER A 334 24.39 -10.24 8.13
C SER A 334 24.85 -9.43 9.33
N LYS A 335 23.97 -9.27 10.30
CA LYS A 335 24.25 -8.52 11.52
C LYS A 335 23.55 -9.17 12.69
N ASN A 336 24.29 -9.36 13.78
CA ASN A 336 23.78 -9.82 15.07
C ASN A 336 22.89 -11.07 15.00
N GLY A 337 23.22 -12.03 14.13
CA GLY A 337 22.45 -13.28 14.00
C GLY A 337 21.21 -13.19 13.10
N ILE A 338 21.07 -12.13 12.32
CA ILE A 338 20.03 -11.99 11.29
C ILE A 338 20.72 -11.77 9.94
N SER A 339 20.25 -12.49 8.92
CA SER A 339 20.66 -12.29 7.53
C SER A 339 19.59 -11.49 6.80
N TYR A 340 20.01 -10.57 5.95
CA TYR A 340 19.12 -9.68 5.21
C TYR A 340 19.47 -9.67 3.72
N VAL A 341 18.44 -9.48 2.90
CA VAL A 341 18.58 -8.80 1.62
C VAL A 341 17.97 -7.41 1.77
N GLU A 342 18.79 -6.38 1.59
CA GLU A 342 18.41 -4.98 1.50
C GLU A 342 18.20 -4.61 0.04
N ALA A 343 17.19 -3.81 -0.29
CA ALA A 343 17.06 -3.19 -1.60
C ALA A 343 16.52 -1.76 -1.50
N GLY A 344 16.84 -0.92 -2.48
CA GLY A 344 16.32 0.45 -2.59
C GLY A 344 16.53 1.00 -4.00
N SER A 345 15.94 2.17 -4.29
CA SER A 345 16.32 2.93 -5.49
C SER A 345 17.78 3.39 -5.41
N ILE A 346 18.43 3.61 -6.55
CA ILE A 346 19.79 4.17 -6.56
C ILE A 346 19.77 5.67 -6.25
N ASP A 347 18.78 6.39 -6.78
CA ASP A 347 18.76 7.86 -6.78
C ASP A 347 18.35 8.44 -5.41
N GLN A 348 17.55 7.69 -4.63
CA GLN A 348 17.13 8.07 -3.28
C GLN A 348 16.60 9.53 -3.18
N PRO A 349 15.55 9.90 -3.93
CA PRO A 349 14.99 11.25 -3.94
C PRO A 349 14.15 11.52 -2.67
N ILE A 350 14.85 11.71 -1.55
CA ILE A 350 14.26 11.83 -0.19
C ILE A 350 13.23 12.96 -0.13
N CYS A 351 11.97 12.59 0.10
CA CYS A 351 10.81 13.47 0.21
C CYS A 351 10.60 14.37 -1.03
N ASP A 352 11.02 13.93 -2.21
CA ASP A 352 10.93 14.74 -3.44
C ASP A 352 9.59 14.57 -4.15
N ARG A 353 9.19 13.32 -4.44
CA ARG A 353 7.89 13.01 -5.02
C ARG A 353 6.78 13.21 -3.98
N LYS A 354 5.73 13.91 -4.38
CA LYS A 354 4.55 14.18 -3.54
C LYS A 354 3.26 13.98 -4.32
N GLY A 355 2.18 13.72 -3.60
CA GLY A 355 0.85 13.62 -4.18
C GLY A 355 0.22 12.26 -4.03
N ASP A 356 -0.84 12.10 -4.80
CA ASP A 356 -1.64 10.89 -4.83
C ASP A 356 -1.07 9.88 -5.82
N LEU A 357 -1.48 8.62 -5.69
CA LEU A 357 -1.10 7.54 -6.61
C LEU A 357 0.42 7.30 -6.78
N ILE A 358 1.22 7.76 -5.81
CA ILE A 358 2.68 7.52 -5.77
C ILE A 358 3.07 6.55 -4.64
N CYS A 359 4.11 5.77 -4.88
CA CYS A 359 4.83 4.98 -3.87
C CYS A 359 6.10 5.72 -3.44
N ALA A 360 6.63 5.41 -2.25
CA ALA A 360 7.97 5.86 -1.89
C ALA A 360 9.02 5.25 -2.82
N ASP A 361 10.01 6.05 -3.18
CA ASP A 361 11.18 5.65 -3.93
C ASP A 361 12.49 6.05 -3.27
N TRP A 362 12.48 6.32 -1.96
CA TRP A 362 13.65 6.49 -1.11
C TRP A 362 13.53 5.61 0.14
N GLY A 363 14.67 5.28 0.75
CA GLY A 363 14.76 4.26 1.78
C GLY A 363 15.10 2.88 1.22
N TYR A 364 15.04 1.91 2.12
CA TYR A 364 15.43 0.53 1.85
C TYR A 364 14.44 -0.46 2.44
N VAL A 365 14.02 -1.45 1.64
CA VAL A 365 13.31 -2.63 2.12
C VAL A 365 14.31 -3.67 2.59
N TYR A 366 13.97 -4.42 3.64
CA TYR A 366 14.75 -5.50 4.20
C TYR A 366 13.91 -6.77 4.26
N LEU A 367 14.32 -7.81 3.52
CA LEU A 367 13.85 -9.17 3.71
C LEU A 367 14.78 -9.86 4.71
N ALA A 368 14.29 -10.17 5.90
CA ALA A 368 15.11 -10.59 7.04
C ALA A 368 14.78 -12.01 7.52
N GLY A 369 15.82 -12.83 7.68
CA GLY A 369 15.73 -14.18 8.23
C GLY A 369 16.64 -14.33 9.45
N VAL A 370 16.07 -14.76 10.58
CA VAL A 370 16.84 -15.12 11.78
C VAL A 370 17.72 -16.32 11.46
N ASN A 371 19.03 -16.20 11.70
CA ASN A 371 19.97 -17.28 11.43
C ASN A 371 19.62 -18.50 12.27
N GLY A 372 19.60 -19.67 11.65
CA GLY A 372 19.24 -20.91 12.29
C GLY A 372 19.30 -22.08 11.33
N ALA A 373 19.15 -23.30 11.86
CA ALA A 373 19.17 -24.50 11.06
C ALA A 373 18.10 -24.44 9.95
N GLY A 374 18.50 -24.78 8.72
CA GLY A 374 17.61 -24.84 7.57
C GLY A 374 17.13 -23.48 7.03
N LYS A 375 17.48 -22.35 7.65
CA LYS A 375 17.05 -21.01 7.20
C LYS A 375 18.10 -20.35 6.33
N SER A 376 17.69 -19.73 5.23
CA SER A 376 18.57 -18.87 4.46
C SER A 376 17.82 -17.73 3.78
N VAL A 377 18.57 -16.66 3.53
CA VAL A 377 18.16 -15.49 2.76
C VAL A 377 19.16 -15.32 1.63
N SER A 378 18.71 -14.99 0.43
CA SER A 378 19.61 -14.85 -0.73
C SER A 378 19.11 -13.83 -1.73
N LEU A 379 20.08 -13.21 -2.41
CA LEU A 379 19.89 -12.29 -3.53
C LEU A 379 20.39 -12.97 -4.81
N GLY A 380 19.60 -13.01 -5.87
CA GLY A 380 20.08 -13.52 -7.15
C GLY A 380 19.07 -13.46 -8.28
N ASP A 381 19.32 -14.25 -9.33
CA ASP A 381 18.47 -14.26 -10.52
C ASP A 381 17.02 -14.64 -10.19
N TYR A 382 16.07 -13.87 -10.72
CA TYR A 382 14.64 -14.00 -10.41
C TYR A 382 14.10 -15.39 -10.72
N TYR A 383 14.46 -15.95 -11.86
CA TYR A 383 14.02 -17.29 -12.22
C TYR A 383 14.90 -18.34 -11.54
N GLY A 384 16.22 -18.16 -11.54
CA GLY A 384 17.20 -19.09 -10.97
C GLY A 384 16.96 -19.43 -9.50
N MET A 385 16.46 -18.48 -8.70
CA MET A 385 16.04 -18.75 -7.31
C MET A 385 14.92 -19.79 -7.24
N LYS A 386 13.92 -19.67 -8.10
CA LYS A 386 12.80 -20.63 -8.20
C LYS A 386 13.27 -21.95 -8.75
N GLU A 387 14.12 -21.96 -9.78
CA GLU A 387 14.67 -23.21 -10.35
C GLU A 387 15.39 -24.03 -9.28
N SER A 388 16.23 -23.37 -8.48
CA SER A 388 16.90 -24.02 -7.35
C SER A 388 15.92 -24.54 -6.30
N PHE A 389 14.90 -23.75 -5.95
CA PHE A 389 13.93 -24.15 -4.93
C PHE A 389 13.08 -25.34 -5.39
N VAL A 390 12.54 -25.31 -6.62
CA VAL A 390 11.76 -26.43 -7.17
C VAL A 390 12.58 -27.71 -7.19
N LYS A 391 13.83 -27.63 -7.69
CA LYS A 391 14.69 -28.81 -7.85
C LYS A 391 15.18 -29.36 -6.51
N ASN A 392 15.68 -28.49 -5.64
CA ASN A 392 16.49 -28.88 -4.49
C ASN A 392 15.89 -28.52 -3.13
N GLY A 393 14.82 -27.71 -3.08
CA GLY A 393 14.31 -27.13 -1.82
C GLY A 393 15.22 -26.05 -1.21
N THR A 394 16.21 -25.56 -1.96
CA THR A 394 17.21 -24.58 -1.50
C THR A 394 17.27 -23.36 -2.41
N LEU A 395 17.75 -22.23 -1.89
CA LEU A 395 18.03 -21.05 -2.70
C LEU A 395 19.30 -21.24 -3.55
N ALA A 396 19.37 -20.52 -4.68
CA ALA A 396 20.56 -20.46 -5.50
C ALA A 396 21.68 -19.69 -4.78
N SER A 397 22.92 -19.79 -5.28
CA SER A 397 24.07 -19.07 -4.68
C SER A 397 23.82 -17.57 -4.63
N SER A 398 23.88 -17.01 -3.43
CA SER A 398 23.63 -15.60 -3.21
C SER A 398 24.72 -14.71 -3.81
N LYS A 399 24.30 -13.60 -4.40
CA LYS A 399 25.16 -12.46 -4.74
C LYS A 399 25.27 -11.53 -3.54
N THR A 400 26.38 -10.79 -3.45
CA THR A 400 26.58 -9.79 -2.40
C THR A 400 25.94 -8.44 -2.74
N LYS A 401 25.83 -8.13 -4.04
CA LYS A 401 25.29 -6.89 -4.58
C LYS A 401 24.70 -7.14 -5.97
N TRP A 402 23.61 -6.44 -6.30
CA TRP A 402 22.98 -6.43 -7.61
C TRP A 402 22.49 -5.02 -7.93
N GLU A 403 22.92 -4.46 -9.06
CA GLU A 403 22.43 -3.17 -9.57
C GLU A 403 21.74 -3.41 -10.91
N THR A 404 20.57 -2.80 -11.10
CA THR A 404 19.88 -2.85 -12.39
C THR A 404 19.28 -1.49 -12.74
N ARG A 405 19.17 -1.23 -14.04
CA ARG A 405 18.47 -0.08 -14.65
C ARG A 405 17.35 -0.53 -15.58
N LYS A 406 17.02 -1.81 -15.52
CA LYS A 406 16.16 -2.53 -16.47
C LYS A 406 15.24 -3.45 -15.68
N GLU A 407 13.95 -3.36 -15.95
CA GLU A 407 12.92 -4.13 -15.25
C GLU A 407 13.17 -5.64 -15.41
N GLU A 408 13.56 -6.08 -16.61
CA GLU A 408 13.83 -7.49 -16.93
C GLU A 408 15.01 -8.10 -16.16
N ASN A 409 15.89 -7.27 -15.59
CA ASN A 409 17.07 -7.68 -14.83
C ASN A 409 16.87 -7.51 -13.31
N THR A 410 15.62 -7.31 -12.87
CA THR A 410 15.27 -7.21 -11.46
C THR A 410 15.57 -8.53 -10.74
N PRO A 411 16.38 -8.54 -9.68
CA PRO A 411 16.72 -9.76 -8.96
C PRO A 411 15.59 -10.20 -8.02
N ALA A 412 15.61 -11.47 -7.63
CA ALA A 412 14.84 -11.97 -6.51
C ALA A 412 15.57 -11.74 -5.18
N MET A 413 14.79 -11.31 -4.19
CA MET A 413 15.13 -11.33 -2.77
C MET A 413 14.34 -12.49 -2.16
N ALA A 414 15.01 -13.57 -1.75
CA ALA A 414 14.33 -14.80 -1.35
C ALA A 414 14.71 -15.24 0.06
N TYR A 415 13.74 -15.79 0.78
CA TYR A 415 13.86 -16.47 2.06
C TYR A 415 13.41 -17.93 1.90
N THR A 416 14.13 -18.86 2.53
CA THR A 416 13.69 -20.24 2.68
C THR A 416 13.88 -20.74 4.10
N HIS A 417 13.04 -21.69 4.50
CA HIS A 417 13.23 -22.51 5.69
C HIS A 417 12.98 -23.98 5.34
N ASN A 418 14.05 -24.78 5.35
CA ASN A 418 13.97 -26.23 5.28
C ASN A 418 13.52 -26.77 6.63
N LEU A 419 12.24 -27.12 6.74
CA LEU A 419 11.66 -27.70 7.94
C LEU A 419 12.07 -29.17 8.09
N GLY A 420 12.55 -29.82 7.03
CA GLY A 420 12.83 -31.26 6.98
C GLY A 420 11.55 -32.08 7.16
N MET A 421 11.64 -33.22 7.85
CA MET A 421 10.49 -34.10 8.09
C MET A 421 9.45 -33.44 9.03
N VAL A 422 8.25 -33.19 8.53
CA VAL A 422 7.10 -32.63 9.26
C VAL A 422 6.08 -33.73 9.51
N SER A 423 5.74 -33.97 10.78
CA SER A 423 4.69 -34.90 11.20
C SER A 423 3.40 -34.16 11.61
N GLN A 424 2.45 -34.87 12.21
CA GLN A 424 1.23 -34.27 12.77
C GLN A 424 1.50 -33.25 13.89
N ASN A 425 2.66 -33.34 14.58
CA ASN A 425 3.05 -32.38 15.62
C ASN A 425 3.42 -31.01 15.04
N GLY A 426 3.73 -30.97 13.74
CA GLY A 426 4.05 -29.77 12.99
C GLY A 426 5.42 -29.18 13.26
N LYS A 427 5.79 -28.21 12.43
CA LYS A 427 6.95 -27.34 12.60
C LYS A 427 6.57 -25.91 12.21
N GLU A 428 7.17 -24.95 12.89
CA GLU A 428 6.84 -23.54 12.75
C GLU A 428 8.10 -22.68 12.60
N GLY A 429 7.88 -21.45 12.15
CA GLY A 429 8.92 -20.44 12.05
C GLY A 429 8.32 -19.08 11.73
N PHE A 430 9.20 -18.08 11.68
CA PHE A 430 8.85 -16.76 11.21
C PHE A 430 10.03 -16.16 10.45
N MET A 431 9.70 -15.18 9.61
CA MET A 431 10.64 -14.22 9.04
C MET A 431 10.10 -12.81 9.27
N MET A 432 10.93 -11.80 9.00
CA MET A 432 10.53 -10.40 9.13
C MET A 432 10.76 -9.67 7.82
N ILE A 433 9.92 -8.69 7.53
CA ILE A 433 10.09 -7.76 6.41
C ILE A 433 9.86 -6.35 6.91
N GLY A 434 10.72 -5.41 6.54
CA GLY A 434 10.61 -4.03 6.98
C GLY A 434 11.09 -3.03 5.96
N TYR A 435 10.76 -1.76 6.17
CA TYR A 435 11.15 -0.66 5.30
C TYR A 435 11.72 0.49 6.11
N ASP A 436 12.97 0.87 5.83
CA ASP A 436 13.64 2.01 6.43
C ASP A 436 13.63 3.20 5.47
N ASP A 437 12.68 4.11 5.64
CA ASP A 437 12.70 5.39 4.95
C ASP A 437 13.71 6.33 5.61
N ILE A 438 14.66 6.88 4.83
CA ILE A 438 15.76 7.70 5.38
C ILE A 438 15.23 8.86 6.23
N TYR A 439 14.26 9.60 5.66
CA TYR A 439 13.40 10.55 6.34
C TYR A 439 11.96 10.27 5.95
N SER A 440 11.02 10.53 6.85
CA SER A 440 9.62 10.17 6.67
C SER A 440 8.78 11.28 6.07
N ILE A 441 9.12 12.53 6.39
CA ILE A 441 8.36 13.68 5.94
C ILE A 441 9.23 14.93 5.97
N GLU A 442 8.89 15.93 5.16
CA GLU A 442 9.34 17.31 5.35
C GLU A 442 8.20 18.11 6.01
N TYR A 443 8.43 18.61 7.22
CA TYR A 443 7.46 19.41 7.98
C TYR A 443 8.04 20.80 8.25
N MET A 444 7.35 21.84 7.78
CA MET A 444 7.78 23.25 7.89
C MET A 444 9.21 23.51 7.38
N TYR A 445 9.57 22.89 6.26
CA TYR A 445 10.88 22.90 5.58
C TYR A 445 11.99 22.12 6.30
N GLU A 446 11.61 21.19 7.18
CA GLU A 446 12.55 20.36 7.92
C GLU A 446 12.22 18.88 7.79
N LYS A 447 13.21 18.10 7.36
CA LYS A 447 13.06 16.65 7.23
C LYS A 447 13.01 16.00 8.62
N ARG A 448 12.00 15.17 8.85
CA ARG A 448 11.78 14.44 10.10
C ARG A 448 11.95 12.95 9.88
N MET A 449 12.54 12.29 10.87
CA MET A 449 12.64 10.84 10.93
C MET A 449 11.37 10.26 11.57
N GLY A 450 11.01 9.03 11.20
CA GLY A 450 9.97 8.29 11.90
C GLY A 450 10.29 8.15 13.39
N TYR A 451 9.27 8.20 14.23
CA TYR A 451 9.38 8.20 15.69
C TYR A 451 10.28 7.06 16.22
N TRP A 452 10.14 5.86 15.66
CA TRP A 452 10.91 4.66 16.01
C TRP A 452 12.43 4.84 15.94
N LYS A 453 12.94 5.77 15.13
CA LYS A 453 14.38 6.03 15.00
C LYS A 453 14.96 6.78 16.18
N HIS A 454 14.12 7.44 16.99
CA HIS A 454 14.53 8.34 18.07
C HIS A 454 15.65 9.30 17.65
N ASP A 455 15.41 10.06 16.57
CA ASP A 455 16.38 10.97 15.94
C ASP A 455 17.71 10.29 15.54
N GLY A 456 17.61 9.07 15.00
CA GLY A 456 18.74 8.30 14.50
C GLY A 456 19.52 7.54 15.57
N LYS A 457 19.05 7.54 16.83
CA LYS A 457 19.66 6.74 17.93
C LYS A 457 19.35 5.25 17.80
N VAL A 458 18.27 4.89 17.11
CA VAL A 458 17.87 3.52 16.83
C VAL A 458 17.99 3.27 15.33
N THR A 459 18.80 2.27 14.96
CA THR A 459 18.93 1.84 13.56
C THR A 459 17.87 0.78 13.23
N ILE A 460 17.60 0.57 11.94
CA ILE A 460 16.69 -0.50 11.50
C ILE A 460 17.13 -1.88 12.01
N PHE A 461 18.43 -2.10 12.15
CA PHE A 461 18.99 -3.36 12.66
C PHE A 461 18.67 -3.57 14.14
N ASP A 462 18.77 -2.51 14.95
CA ASP A 462 18.41 -2.56 16.37
C ASP A 462 16.91 -2.86 16.53
N ALA A 463 16.07 -2.31 15.64
CA ALA A 463 14.65 -2.61 15.60
C ALA A 463 14.36 -4.08 15.22
N PHE A 464 15.01 -4.62 14.18
CA PHE A 464 14.90 -6.04 13.83
C PHE A 464 15.35 -6.97 14.96
N GLU A 465 16.41 -6.62 15.67
CA GLU A 465 16.90 -7.36 16.83
C GLU A 465 15.89 -7.34 17.97
N LYS A 466 15.36 -6.16 18.32
CA LYS A 466 14.30 -6.01 19.32
C LYS A 466 13.09 -6.87 18.97
N LEU A 467 12.64 -6.87 17.72
CA LEU A 467 11.49 -7.68 17.28
C LEU A 467 11.80 -9.17 17.36
N ARG A 468 12.93 -9.63 16.82
CA ARG A 468 13.36 -11.04 16.94
C ARG A 468 13.34 -11.51 18.39
N ASP A 469 13.96 -10.75 19.29
CA ASP A 469 14.17 -11.16 20.68
C ASP A 469 12.87 -11.15 21.49
N ASN A 470 11.85 -10.41 21.03
CA ASN A 470 10.57 -10.27 21.71
C ASN A 470 9.40 -10.87 20.91
N TYR A 471 9.66 -11.73 19.91
CA TYR A 471 8.66 -12.27 18.99
C TYR A 471 7.40 -12.80 19.70
N LEU A 472 7.56 -13.72 20.68
CA LEU A 472 6.43 -14.32 21.37
C LEU A 472 5.60 -13.28 22.14
N SER A 473 6.26 -12.41 22.90
CA SER A 473 5.61 -11.34 23.67
C SER A 473 4.85 -10.37 22.76
N ILE A 474 5.44 -9.98 21.62
CA ILE A 474 4.79 -9.08 20.67
C ILE A 474 3.57 -9.75 20.02
N MET A 475 3.68 -11.02 19.62
CA MET A 475 2.56 -11.76 19.04
C MET A 475 1.41 -11.95 20.05
N GLU A 476 1.72 -12.18 21.33
CA GLU A 476 0.71 -12.24 22.40
C GLU A 476 0.02 -10.88 22.59
N ARG A 477 0.76 -9.77 22.55
CA ARG A 477 0.19 -8.42 22.62
C ARG A 477 -0.67 -8.08 21.40
N CYS A 478 -0.25 -8.47 20.21
CA CYS A 478 -1.04 -8.33 18.98
C CYS A 478 -2.37 -9.06 19.10
N ARG A 479 -2.35 -10.32 19.54
CA ARG A 479 -3.58 -11.09 19.79
C ARG A 479 -4.47 -10.44 20.85
N ALA A 480 -3.89 -9.95 21.94
CA ALA A 480 -4.66 -9.29 23.00
C ALA A 480 -5.34 -8.01 22.49
N LEU A 481 -4.66 -7.23 21.64
CA LEU A 481 -5.25 -6.05 21.00
C LEU A 481 -6.35 -6.43 20.01
N ASP A 482 -6.14 -7.48 19.21
CA ASP A 482 -7.16 -8.01 18.30
C ASP A 482 -8.45 -8.39 19.05
N GLU A 483 -8.30 -9.09 20.18
CA GLU A 483 -9.42 -9.45 21.06
C GLU A 483 -10.08 -8.22 21.68
N LEU A 484 -9.30 -7.24 22.14
CA LEU A 484 -9.82 -5.99 22.71
C LEU A 484 -10.68 -5.23 21.70
N ILE A 485 -10.12 -4.91 20.52
CA ILE A 485 -10.81 -4.16 19.47
C ILE A 485 -12.09 -4.88 19.04
N TYR A 486 -12.02 -6.20 18.81
CA TYR A 486 -13.19 -6.97 18.41
C TYR A 486 -14.27 -6.97 19.48
N ASN A 487 -13.92 -7.27 20.74
CA ASN A 487 -14.90 -7.40 21.82
C ASN A 487 -15.56 -6.05 22.16
N ASP A 488 -14.80 -4.96 22.15
CA ASP A 488 -15.34 -3.61 22.39
C ASP A 488 -16.33 -3.19 21.28
N ALA A 489 -15.96 -3.44 20.02
CA ALA A 489 -16.85 -3.17 18.89
C ALA A 489 -18.07 -4.10 18.88
N GLU A 490 -17.92 -5.39 19.20
CA GLU A 490 -19.04 -6.34 19.30
C GLU A 490 -20.03 -5.90 20.39
N LYS A 491 -19.53 -5.42 21.52
CA LYS A 491 -20.37 -4.87 22.59
C LYS A 491 -21.11 -3.60 22.16
N ALA A 492 -20.49 -2.76 21.32
CA ALA A 492 -21.07 -1.49 20.88
C ALA A 492 -22.11 -1.67 19.75
N GLY A 493 -21.86 -2.58 18.80
CA GLY A 493 -22.66 -2.69 17.57
C GLY A 493 -22.89 -4.11 17.06
N GLY A 494 -22.53 -5.14 17.84
CA GLY A 494 -22.67 -6.55 17.48
C GLY A 494 -21.57 -7.07 16.54
N LYS A 495 -21.61 -8.37 16.25
CA LYS A 495 -20.59 -9.09 15.47
C LYS A 495 -20.21 -8.41 14.15
N LYS A 496 -21.18 -8.01 13.33
CA LYS A 496 -20.90 -7.39 12.01
C LYS A 496 -20.14 -6.06 12.14
N TYR A 497 -20.46 -5.27 13.17
CA TYR A 497 -19.74 -4.04 13.45
C TYR A 497 -18.31 -4.32 13.92
N ALA A 498 -18.11 -5.34 14.76
CA ALA A 498 -16.79 -5.78 15.19
C ALA A 498 -15.89 -6.18 14.04
N GLU A 499 -16.41 -6.99 13.11
CA GLU A 499 -15.66 -7.45 11.94
C GLU A 499 -15.23 -6.27 11.03
N ILE A 500 -16.08 -5.25 10.87
CA ILE A 500 -15.72 -4.01 10.15
C ILE A 500 -14.63 -3.26 10.91
N CYS A 501 -14.80 -3.03 12.21
CA CYS A 501 -13.83 -2.32 13.03
C CYS A 501 -12.45 -3.00 13.04
N SER A 502 -12.40 -4.33 13.02
CA SER A 502 -11.14 -5.09 12.95
C SER A 502 -10.33 -4.75 11.70
N VAL A 503 -10.93 -4.74 10.51
CA VAL A 503 -10.21 -4.36 9.28
C VAL A 503 -9.97 -2.84 9.20
N SER A 504 -10.92 -2.03 9.67
CA SER A 504 -10.78 -0.56 9.67
C SER A 504 -9.61 -0.08 10.52
N TYR A 505 -9.26 -0.79 11.61
CA TYR A 505 -8.07 -0.48 12.39
C TYR A 505 -6.82 -0.45 11.48
N ARG A 506 -6.56 -1.49 10.69
CA ARG A 506 -5.36 -1.54 9.82
C ARG A 506 -5.37 -0.47 8.73
N GLN A 507 -6.55 -0.14 8.20
CA GLN A 507 -6.72 0.93 7.21
C GLN A 507 -6.38 2.29 7.81
N VAL A 508 -6.93 2.62 8.98
CA VAL A 508 -6.69 3.89 9.66
C VAL A 508 -5.23 4.00 10.10
N MET A 509 -4.68 2.98 10.77
CA MET A 509 -3.30 3.03 11.27
C MET A 509 -2.28 3.17 10.14
N SER A 510 -2.47 2.42 9.04
CA SER A 510 -1.55 2.46 7.89
C SER A 510 -1.73 3.70 7.00
N ALA A 511 -2.78 4.49 7.22
CA ALA A 511 -2.95 5.79 6.57
C ALA A 511 -2.16 6.91 7.28
N HIS A 512 -1.48 6.60 8.40
CA HIS A 512 -0.77 7.58 9.21
C HIS A 512 0.69 7.24 9.42
N LYS A 513 1.49 8.25 9.80
CA LYS A 513 2.88 8.08 10.25
C LYS A 513 3.21 8.97 11.44
N LEU A 514 3.98 8.42 12.39
CA LEU A 514 4.36 9.08 13.65
C LEU A 514 5.79 9.61 13.58
N PHE A 515 6.00 10.83 14.07
CA PHE A 515 7.30 11.48 14.23
C PHE A 515 7.19 12.59 15.29
N THR A 516 8.27 13.35 15.49
CA THR A 516 8.31 14.52 16.37
C THR A 516 8.75 15.78 15.63
N ASP A 517 8.32 16.94 16.11
CA ASP A 517 8.93 18.22 15.73
C ASP A 517 10.27 18.46 16.45
N LYS A 518 10.82 19.68 16.33
CA LYS A 518 12.10 20.07 16.95
C LYS A 518 12.01 20.20 18.47
N GLU A 519 10.81 20.51 18.95
CA GLU A 519 10.48 20.76 20.34
C GLU A 519 10.10 19.47 21.07
N GLY A 520 9.95 18.36 20.33
CA GLY A 520 9.63 17.04 20.83
C GLY A 520 8.13 16.76 20.93
N ASN A 521 7.27 17.60 20.34
CA ASN A 521 5.85 17.31 20.25
C ASN A 521 5.61 16.16 19.27
N LEU A 522 4.68 15.28 19.62
CA LEU A 522 4.24 14.20 18.73
C LEU A 522 3.45 14.77 17.56
N LEU A 523 3.69 14.21 16.38
CA LEU A 523 3.01 14.51 15.14
C LEU A 523 2.57 13.19 14.47
N TRP A 524 1.26 13.04 14.26
CA TRP A 524 0.63 11.82 13.71
C TRP A 524 -0.09 12.18 12.43
N PHE A 525 0.60 12.15 11.28
CA PHE A 525 0.04 12.70 10.05
C PHE A 525 -0.62 11.63 9.22
N SER A 526 -1.85 11.89 8.81
CA SER A 526 -2.52 11.13 7.76
C SER A 526 -2.02 11.53 6.37
N LYS A 527 -2.13 10.58 5.43
CA LYS A 527 -2.18 10.86 4.00
C LYS A 527 -3.60 10.67 3.49
N GLU A 528 -4.14 11.68 2.82
CA GLU A 528 -5.37 11.55 2.06
C GLU A 528 -5.12 10.73 0.78
N ASN A 529 -5.84 9.61 0.62
CA ASN A 529 -5.62 8.65 -0.46
C ASN A 529 -6.74 8.76 -1.51
N ASN A 530 -6.41 8.75 -2.80
CA ASN A 530 -7.34 8.92 -3.92
C ASN A 530 -8.12 10.25 -3.92
N SER A 531 -7.58 11.28 -3.27
CA SER A 531 -8.14 12.63 -3.16
C SER A 531 -7.02 13.67 -2.94
N ASN A 532 -6.23 13.94 -3.98
CA ASN A 532 -5.15 14.95 -4.02
C ASN A 532 -3.86 14.67 -3.22
N GLY A 533 -3.86 13.75 -2.26
CA GLY A 533 -2.65 13.43 -1.50
C GLY A 533 -2.31 14.45 -0.41
N CYS A 534 -3.30 15.17 0.11
CA CYS A 534 -3.09 16.16 1.17
C CYS A 534 -2.56 15.53 2.47
N VAL A 535 -1.78 16.32 3.21
CA VAL A 535 -1.20 15.89 4.49
C VAL A 535 -2.03 16.37 5.65
N ASN A 536 -2.39 15.43 6.52
CA ASN A 536 -3.04 15.71 7.80
C ASN A 536 -4.31 16.57 7.64
N THR A 537 -5.12 16.20 6.65
CA THR A 537 -6.40 16.81 6.32
C THR A 537 -7.33 16.77 7.55
N VAL A 538 -7.90 17.92 7.94
CA VAL A 538 -8.62 18.07 9.22
C VAL A 538 -9.98 17.37 9.20
N ASP A 539 -10.69 17.40 8.08
CA ASP A 539 -11.95 16.68 7.89
C ASP A 539 -11.77 15.16 7.70
N LEU A 540 -10.53 14.66 7.57
CA LEU A 540 -10.18 13.24 7.76
C LEU A 540 -9.70 12.91 9.18
N THR A 541 -9.06 13.87 9.84
CA THR A 541 -8.69 13.78 11.26
C THR A 541 -9.93 13.60 12.13
N TYR A 542 -10.99 14.36 11.85
CA TYR A 542 -12.24 14.33 12.61
C TYR A 542 -12.92 12.94 12.64
N PRO A 543 -13.23 12.28 11.51
CA PRO A 543 -13.88 10.97 11.50
C PRO A 543 -12.98 9.82 11.97
N SER A 544 -11.65 9.96 11.93
CA SER A 544 -10.71 8.94 12.45
C SER A 544 -10.47 9.06 13.95
N ALA A 545 -10.67 10.24 14.55
CA ALA A 545 -10.44 10.53 15.96
C ALA A 545 -11.12 9.58 16.97
N PRO A 546 -12.34 9.03 16.76
CA PRO A 546 -12.95 8.13 17.73
C PRO A 546 -12.09 6.92 18.09
N LEU A 547 -11.36 6.33 17.14
CA LEU A 547 -10.44 5.24 17.41
C LEU A 547 -9.35 5.67 18.41
N PHE A 548 -8.72 6.80 18.15
CA PHE A 548 -7.63 7.33 18.96
C PHE A 548 -8.13 7.85 20.32
N LEU A 549 -9.28 8.53 20.39
CA LEU A 549 -9.87 8.98 21.65
C LEU A 549 -10.13 7.82 22.63
N VAL A 550 -10.53 6.66 22.12
CA VAL A 550 -10.83 5.48 22.94
C VAL A 550 -9.55 4.81 23.44
N TYR A 551 -8.55 4.62 22.55
CA TYR A 551 -7.40 3.75 22.85
C TYR A 551 -6.09 4.50 23.11
N ASN A 552 -5.86 5.67 22.51
CA ASN A 552 -4.70 6.51 22.78
C ASN A 552 -4.93 8.00 22.43
N PRO A 553 -5.39 8.83 23.39
CA PRO A 553 -5.71 10.24 23.14
C PRO A 553 -4.49 11.12 22.79
N GLU A 554 -3.26 10.65 23.02
CA GLU A 554 -2.05 11.37 22.59
C GLU A 554 -1.96 11.47 21.06
N LEU A 555 -2.49 10.49 20.33
CA LEU A 555 -2.52 10.54 18.87
C LEU A 555 -3.51 11.58 18.34
N VAL A 556 -4.59 11.86 19.08
CA VAL A 556 -5.52 12.96 18.75
C VAL A 556 -4.83 14.31 18.95
N LYS A 557 -4.11 14.48 20.07
CA LYS A 557 -3.23 15.64 20.26
C LYS A 557 -2.24 15.76 19.11
N ALA A 558 -1.58 14.67 18.73
CA ALA A 558 -0.56 14.67 17.68
C ALA A 558 -1.11 15.07 16.29
N MET A 559 -2.35 14.71 15.95
CA MET A 559 -3.02 15.17 14.72
C MET A 559 -3.38 16.66 14.78
N MET A 560 -3.83 17.15 15.95
CA MET A 560 -4.24 18.55 16.12
C MET A 560 -3.05 19.51 16.26
N THR A 561 -1.98 19.08 16.93
CA THR A 561 -0.81 19.92 17.26
C THR A 561 -0.25 20.58 16.01
N SER A 562 -0.11 19.84 14.91
CA SER A 562 0.44 20.39 13.68
C SER A 562 -0.39 21.50 13.05
N ILE A 563 -1.72 21.43 13.13
CA ILE A 563 -2.64 22.47 12.64
C ILE A 563 -2.57 23.71 13.54
N PHE A 564 -2.49 23.51 14.86
CA PHE A 564 -2.29 24.59 15.82
C PHE A 564 -0.93 25.27 15.62
N GLU A 565 0.17 24.52 15.53
CA GLU A 565 1.51 25.06 15.32
C GLU A 565 1.64 25.76 13.97
N TYR A 566 0.99 25.24 12.92
CA TYR A 566 0.94 25.91 11.62
C TYR A 566 0.29 27.29 11.70
N SER A 567 -0.79 27.41 12.46
CA SER A 567 -1.45 28.71 12.71
C SER A 567 -0.64 29.60 13.65
N ALA A 568 -0.10 29.05 14.74
CA ALA A 568 0.72 29.77 15.72
C ALA A 568 2.01 30.35 15.10
N SER A 569 2.58 29.67 14.11
CA SER A 569 3.75 30.15 13.37
C SER A 569 3.48 31.38 12.50
N GLY A 570 2.22 31.77 12.30
CA GLY A 570 1.81 32.85 11.40
C GLY A 570 1.81 32.47 9.91
N ARG A 571 2.14 31.22 9.58
CA ARG A 571 2.09 30.71 8.19
C ARG A 571 0.66 30.54 7.67
N TRP A 572 -0.29 30.36 8.59
CA TRP A 572 -1.72 30.44 8.31
C TRP A 572 -2.31 31.60 9.10
N ASN A 573 -2.73 32.65 8.40
CA ASN A 573 -3.20 33.90 8.99
C ASN A 573 -4.71 34.14 8.80
N LYS A 574 -5.46 33.12 8.36
CA LYS A 574 -6.91 33.19 8.23
C LYS A 574 -7.59 32.96 9.59
N PRO A 575 -8.80 33.51 9.83
CA PRO A 575 -9.49 33.41 11.11
C PRO A 575 -10.17 32.06 11.38
N PHE A 576 -9.77 31.00 10.68
CA PHE A 576 -10.33 29.65 10.75
C PHE A 576 -9.22 28.61 10.59
N ALA A 577 -9.46 27.35 10.94
CA ALA A 577 -8.46 26.30 10.82
C ALA A 577 -8.07 26.02 9.35
N ALA A 578 -6.82 25.63 9.11
CA ALA A 578 -6.37 25.18 7.80
C ALA A 578 -6.94 23.79 7.49
N HIS A 579 -7.23 23.52 6.22
CA HIS A 579 -7.68 22.21 5.73
C HIS A 579 -6.57 21.14 5.86
N ASP A 580 -5.39 21.45 5.33
CA ASP A 580 -4.23 20.54 5.29
C ASP A 580 -2.93 21.31 5.54
N LEU A 581 -1.82 20.57 5.54
CA LEU A 581 -0.46 21.12 5.72
C LEU A 581 0.40 21.05 4.47
N GLY A 582 -0.12 20.57 3.35
CA GLY A 582 0.60 20.38 2.11
C GLY A 582 0.26 19.07 1.41
N THR A 583 1.17 18.59 0.57
CA THR A 583 0.99 17.36 -0.21
C THR A 583 1.98 16.30 0.25
N TYR A 584 1.51 15.12 0.64
CA TYR A 584 2.32 14.09 1.28
C TYR A 584 3.48 13.64 0.37
N PRO A 585 4.74 13.69 0.84
CA PRO A 585 5.21 13.80 2.23
C PRO A 585 5.80 15.20 2.55
N ILE A 586 5.28 16.26 1.93
CA ILE A 586 5.74 17.64 2.09
C ILE A 586 4.64 18.48 2.76
N ALA A 587 4.80 18.71 4.06
CA ALA A 587 3.91 19.46 4.93
C ALA A 587 4.44 20.89 5.19
N ASN A 588 4.52 21.70 4.13
CA ASN A 588 5.10 23.05 4.18
C ASN A 588 4.08 24.19 4.12
N GLY A 589 2.81 23.88 3.87
CA GLY A 589 1.71 24.82 3.83
C GLY A 589 0.54 24.29 3.02
N GLN A 590 -0.65 24.78 3.33
CA GLN A 590 -1.91 24.33 2.74
C GLN A 590 -1.90 24.37 1.21
N VAL A 591 -2.33 23.29 0.56
CA VAL A 591 -2.37 23.18 -0.92
C VAL A 591 -3.76 22.99 -1.50
N TYR A 592 -4.77 22.69 -0.69
CA TYR A 592 -6.12 22.51 -1.21
C TYR A 592 -6.65 23.82 -1.83
N GLY A 593 -7.43 23.67 -2.91
CA GLY A 593 -7.79 24.78 -3.81
C GLY A 593 -8.94 25.68 -3.29
N GLY A 594 -9.61 25.27 -2.21
CA GLY A 594 -10.72 26.00 -1.58
C GLY A 594 -10.61 26.00 -0.06
N ASP A 595 -11.31 26.91 0.60
CA ASP A 595 -11.39 26.91 2.07
C ASP A 595 -12.64 26.15 2.54
N MET A 596 -12.50 25.44 3.67
CA MET A 596 -13.61 24.79 4.39
C MET A 596 -13.75 25.37 5.80
N PRO A 597 -14.00 26.69 5.95
CA PRO A 597 -13.70 27.38 7.20
C PRO A 597 -14.57 26.95 8.39
N ILE A 598 -15.86 26.66 8.18
CA ILE A 598 -16.76 26.17 9.24
C ILE A 598 -16.48 24.70 9.56
N GLU A 599 -16.28 23.89 8.53
CA GLU A 599 -15.95 22.46 8.64
C GLU A 599 -14.72 22.27 9.54
N GLU A 600 -13.60 22.91 9.19
CA GLU A 600 -12.31 22.67 9.85
C GLU A 600 -12.21 23.32 11.21
N SER A 601 -12.73 24.54 11.36
CA SER A 601 -12.78 25.18 12.68
C SER A 601 -13.70 24.42 13.63
N GLY A 602 -14.85 23.97 13.14
CA GLY A 602 -15.78 23.15 13.91
C GLY A 602 -15.15 21.82 14.31
N ASN A 603 -14.53 21.11 13.37
CA ASN A 603 -13.81 19.87 13.61
C ASN A 603 -12.75 20.04 14.71
N MET A 604 -11.85 21.02 14.57
CA MET A 604 -10.77 21.24 15.54
C MET A 604 -11.28 21.61 16.95
N VAL A 605 -12.28 22.49 17.05
CA VAL A 605 -12.83 22.90 18.35
C VAL A 605 -13.58 21.73 19.03
N ILE A 606 -14.35 20.94 18.26
CA ILE A 606 -15.02 19.75 18.78
C ILE A 606 -14.00 18.72 19.26
N LEU A 607 -12.94 18.46 18.50
CA LEU A 607 -11.88 17.52 18.88
C LEU A 607 -11.15 17.97 20.14
N ALA A 608 -10.83 19.25 20.27
CA ALA A 608 -10.22 19.80 21.49
C ALA A 608 -11.13 19.61 22.71
N ALA A 609 -12.45 19.81 22.55
CA ALA A 609 -13.42 19.62 23.63
C ALA A 609 -13.60 18.12 23.98
N ALA A 610 -13.68 17.25 22.97
CA ALA A 610 -13.77 15.81 23.15
C ALA A 610 -12.54 15.26 23.89
N LEU A 611 -11.34 15.71 23.49
CA LEU A 611 -10.09 15.39 24.17
C LEU A 611 -10.12 15.86 25.62
N ALA A 612 -10.46 17.13 25.88
CA ALA A 612 -10.51 17.67 27.25
C ALA A 612 -11.46 16.84 28.15
N LYS A 613 -12.61 16.44 27.61
CA LYS A 613 -13.56 15.57 28.30
C LYS A 613 -13.00 14.18 28.61
N VAL A 614 -12.27 13.56 27.67
CA VAL A 614 -11.61 12.25 27.86
C VAL A 614 -10.53 12.33 28.94
N GLU A 615 -9.72 13.39 28.93
CA GLU A 615 -8.63 13.59 29.89
C GLU A 615 -9.12 14.02 31.28
N GLY A 616 -10.27 14.71 31.32
CA GLY A 616 -10.84 15.31 32.53
C GLY A 616 -10.22 16.66 32.90
N ASN A 617 -9.47 17.28 31.98
CA ASN A 617 -8.89 18.62 32.10
C ASN A 617 -8.76 19.25 30.70
N ALA A 618 -8.50 20.55 30.62
CA ALA A 618 -8.37 21.28 29.37
C ALA A 618 -6.94 21.84 29.14
N ASP A 619 -5.92 21.24 29.76
CA ASP A 619 -4.55 21.79 29.77
C ASP A 619 -3.93 21.85 28.36
N TYR A 620 -4.23 20.86 27.50
CA TYR A 620 -3.79 20.89 26.11
C TYR A 620 -4.42 22.06 25.34
N ALA A 621 -5.75 22.21 25.42
CA ALA A 621 -6.48 23.30 24.77
C ALA A 621 -6.04 24.69 25.26
N LYS A 622 -5.68 24.81 26.55
CA LYS A 622 -5.17 26.05 27.14
C LYS A 622 -3.95 26.62 26.41
N LYS A 623 -3.06 25.74 25.89
CA LYS A 623 -1.86 26.17 25.14
C LYS A 623 -2.21 26.95 23.87
N TYR A 624 -3.35 26.63 23.26
CA TYR A 624 -3.82 27.20 22.00
C TYR A 624 -5.10 28.03 22.18
N TRP A 625 -5.34 28.54 23.39
CA TRP A 625 -6.58 29.23 23.75
C TRP A 625 -6.91 30.40 22.82
N ASP A 626 -5.93 31.21 22.46
CA ASP A 626 -6.13 32.37 21.58
C ASP A 626 -6.56 31.94 20.16
N ILE A 627 -5.95 30.87 19.62
CA ILE A 627 -6.30 30.32 18.31
C ILE A 627 -7.71 29.71 18.35
N LEU A 628 -8.02 28.93 19.39
CA LEU A 628 -9.35 28.37 19.62
C LEU A 628 -10.42 29.47 19.74
N THR A 629 -10.09 30.58 20.40
CA THR A 629 -10.98 31.74 20.52
C THR A 629 -11.27 32.35 19.16
N ILE A 630 -10.24 32.55 18.33
CA ILE A 630 -10.38 33.09 16.96
C ILE A 630 -11.30 32.20 16.12
N TRP A 631 -11.02 30.89 16.09
CA TRP A 631 -11.81 29.93 15.32
C TRP A 631 -13.25 29.83 15.83
N THR A 632 -13.45 29.84 17.16
CA THR A 632 -14.80 29.80 17.73
C THR A 632 -15.58 31.08 17.40
N ASN A 633 -14.94 32.25 17.41
CA ASN A 633 -15.59 33.50 17.01
C ASN A 633 -16.00 33.48 15.54
N TYR A 634 -15.20 32.86 14.66
CA TYR A 634 -15.59 32.64 13.28
C TYR A 634 -16.86 31.77 13.18
N LEU A 635 -16.95 30.69 13.97
CA LEU A 635 -18.15 29.87 14.04
C LEU A 635 -19.37 30.64 14.57
N VAL A 636 -19.20 31.55 15.54
CA VAL A 636 -20.28 32.40 16.04
C VAL A 636 -20.79 33.34 14.96
N GLU A 637 -19.90 33.94 14.18
CA GLU A 637 -20.27 34.93 13.16
C GLU A 637 -20.90 34.29 11.92
N TYR A 638 -20.35 33.16 11.45
CA TYR A 638 -20.69 32.58 10.15
C TYR A 638 -21.39 31.20 10.24
N GLY A 639 -21.49 30.61 11.43
CA GLY A 639 -21.95 29.24 11.62
C GLY A 639 -23.46 29.02 11.51
N GLN A 640 -24.29 30.00 11.89
CA GLN A 640 -25.75 29.80 11.93
C GLN A 640 -26.31 29.48 10.55
N ASP A 641 -25.94 30.31 9.58
CA ASP A 641 -26.40 30.23 8.19
C ASP A 641 -25.19 30.27 7.25
N PRO A 642 -24.53 29.11 7.03
CA PRO A 642 -23.30 29.03 6.25
C PRO A 642 -23.43 29.64 4.85
N SER A 643 -22.49 30.51 4.49
CA SER A 643 -22.33 31.00 3.12
C SER A 643 -21.84 29.89 2.18
N ASN A 644 -21.80 30.19 0.87
CA ASN A 644 -21.37 29.24 -0.15
C ASN A 644 -19.89 28.81 0.03
N GLN A 645 -19.68 27.63 0.61
CA GLN A 645 -18.36 27.05 0.89
C GLN A 645 -18.38 25.54 0.66
N LEU A 646 -17.18 24.92 0.67
CA LEU A 646 -17.03 23.47 0.66
C LEU A 646 -17.25 22.88 2.07
N CYS A 647 -17.58 21.60 2.10
CA CYS A 647 -17.55 20.74 3.28
C CYS A 647 -16.85 19.43 2.89
N THR A 648 -16.70 18.50 3.84
CA THR A 648 -16.05 17.20 3.61
C THR A 648 -16.64 16.40 2.44
N ASP A 649 -17.94 16.58 2.14
CA ASP A 649 -18.59 16.03 0.94
C ASP A 649 -18.27 16.89 -0.31
N ASP A 650 -16.99 17.15 -0.55
CA ASP A 650 -16.51 18.12 -1.55
C ASP A 650 -16.85 17.75 -3.00
N PHE A 651 -17.02 16.45 -3.27
CA PHE A 651 -17.52 15.89 -4.53
C PHE A 651 -18.88 16.47 -4.94
N ALA A 652 -19.63 17.02 -3.99
CA ALA A 652 -20.95 17.58 -4.18
C ALA A 652 -20.91 19.09 -4.56
N GLY A 653 -19.74 19.72 -4.47
CA GLY A 653 -19.50 21.14 -4.76
C GLY A 653 -19.80 22.07 -3.59
N HIS A 654 -19.76 23.38 -3.84
CA HIS A 654 -20.00 24.39 -2.81
C HIS A 654 -21.49 24.58 -2.57
N TRP A 655 -21.94 24.57 -1.32
CA TRP A 655 -23.34 24.80 -0.94
C TRP A 655 -23.48 25.83 0.17
N ALA A 656 -24.40 26.78 0.00
CA ALA A 656 -24.86 27.65 1.08
C ALA A 656 -25.96 26.97 1.91
N HIS A 657 -26.24 27.49 3.10
CA HIS A 657 -27.33 27.05 3.98
C HIS A 657 -27.21 25.57 4.41
N ASN A 658 -25.97 25.07 4.53
CA ASN A 658 -25.69 23.67 4.85
C ASN A 658 -25.97 23.38 6.33
N ALA A 659 -26.98 22.54 6.60
CA ALA A 659 -27.36 22.17 7.96
C ALA A 659 -26.27 21.40 8.72
N ASN A 660 -25.46 20.59 8.02
CA ASN A 660 -24.37 19.83 8.65
C ASN A 660 -23.29 20.77 9.17
N LEU A 661 -22.90 21.76 8.37
CA LEU A 661 -21.97 22.83 8.78
C LEU A 661 -22.53 23.65 9.95
N SER A 662 -23.82 24.00 9.93
CA SER A 662 -24.46 24.75 11.01
C SER A 662 -24.47 23.97 12.33
N VAL A 663 -24.86 22.69 12.30
CA VAL A 663 -24.80 21.80 13.49
C VAL A 663 -23.38 21.66 14.01
N LYS A 664 -22.39 21.53 13.11
CA LYS A 664 -20.99 21.45 13.48
C LYS A 664 -20.48 22.74 14.14
N ALA A 665 -20.86 23.90 13.63
CA ALA A 665 -20.54 25.18 14.26
C ALA A 665 -21.13 25.28 15.67
N ILE A 666 -22.41 24.95 15.84
CA ILE A 666 -23.10 24.94 17.14
C ILE A 666 -22.39 24.02 18.13
N MET A 667 -22.03 22.81 17.69
CA MET A 667 -21.31 21.84 18.52
C MET A 667 -19.90 22.31 18.87
N GLY A 668 -19.19 22.98 17.96
CA GLY A 668 -17.90 23.61 18.23
C GLY A 668 -18.01 24.70 19.31
N ILE A 669 -18.97 25.62 19.17
CA ILE A 669 -19.21 26.70 20.15
C ILE A 669 -19.57 26.12 21.53
N ALA A 670 -20.42 25.10 21.58
CA ALA A 670 -20.73 24.40 22.82
C ALA A 670 -19.50 23.69 23.40
N GLY A 671 -18.68 23.05 22.57
CA GLY A 671 -17.41 22.44 22.98
C GLY A 671 -16.44 23.44 23.59
N TYR A 672 -16.28 24.62 22.97
CA TYR A 672 -15.45 25.70 23.49
C TYR A 672 -15.93 26.20 24.86
N SER A 673 -17.25 26.32 25.06
CA SER A 673 -17.83 26.64 26.37
C SER A 673 -17.46 25.60 27.44
N GLU A 674 -17.50 24.30 27.11
CA GLU A 674 -17.09 23.24 28.05
C GLU A 674 -15.59 23.32 28.39
N ILE A 675 -14.73 23.57 27.39
CA ILE A 675 -13.29 23.81 27.63
C ILE A 675 -13.11 25.01 28.58
N ALA A 676 -13.77 26.13 28.31
CA ALA A 676 -13.74 27.34 29.14
C ALA A 676 -14.12 27.03 30.59
N ARG A 677 -15.18 26.23 30.79
CA ARG A 677 -15.65 25.81 32.11
C ARG A 677 -14.59 24.99 32.85
N MET A 678 -13.96 24.04 32.16
CA MET A 678 -12.89 23.20 32.73
C MET A 678 -11.65 24.03 33.13
N LEU A 679 -11.38 25.14 32.43
CA LEU A 679 -10.30 26.08 32.73
C LEU A 679 -10.64 27.09 33.83
N GLY A 680 -11.89 27.14 34.29
CA GLY A 680 -12.37 28.11 35.27
C GLY A 680 -12.74 29.47 34.67
N PHE A 681 -12.82 29.59 33.34
CA PHE A 681 -13.27 30.79 32.64
C PHE A 681 -14.81 30.83 32.58
N ASN A 682 -15.44 30.93 33.76
CA ASN A 682 -16.89 30.78 33.90
C ASN A 682 -17.70 31.77 33.06
N ASP A 683 -17.32 33.04 33.04
CA ASP A 683 -18.05 34.07 32.27
C ASP A 683 -18.02 33.76 30.76
N VAL A 684 -16.85 33.36 30.24
CA VAL A 684 -16.69 32.91 28.84
C VAL A 684 -17.52 31.66 28.58
N ALA A 685 -17.49 30.68 29.49
CA ALA A 685 -18.29 29.47 29.33
C ALA A 685 -19.79 29.80 29.24
N ASP A 686 -20.31 30.65 30.12
CA ASP A 686 -21.74 31.04 30.14
C ASP A 686 -22.16 31.82 28.88
N GLU A 687 -21.29 32.70 28.39
CA GLU A 687 -21.51 33.45 27.14
C GLU A 687 -21.65 32.50 25.93
N TYR A 688 -20.64 31.68 25.66
CA TYR A 688 -20.66 30.80 24.47
C TYR A 688 -21.70 29.69 24.58
N ALA A 689 -22.04 29.22 25.79
CA ALA A 689 -23.17 28.30 25.99
C ALA A 689 -24.51 28.95 25.61
N THR A 690 -24.68 30.24 25.92
CA THR A 690 -25.90 30.99 25.55
C THR A 690 -25.98 31.19 24.04
N ILE A 691 -24.86 31.50 23.39
CA ILE A 691 -24.78 31.62 21.93
C ILE A 691 -25.15 30.30 21.26
N ALA A 692 -24.50 29.19 21.63
CA ALA A 692 -24.79 27.87 21.04
C ALA A 692 -26.26 27.47 21.22
N LYS A 693 -26.84 27.70 22.40
CA LYS A 693 -28.27 27.43 22.66
C LYS A 693 -29.19 28.27 21.77
N LYS A 694 -28.86 29.54 21.55
CA LYS A 694 -29.65 30.41 20.67
C LYS A 694 -29.57 29.96 19.22
N MET A 695 -28.42 29.46 18.79
CA MET A 695 -28.21 28.98 17.42
C MET A 695 -28.94 27.66 17.11
N ALA A 696 -29.15 26.84 18.15
CA ALA A 696 -29.78 25.52 18.05
C ALA A 696 -31.32 25.53 17.93
N VAL A 697 -31.95 26.72 18.00
CA VAL A 697 -33.41 26.92 17.95
C VAL A 697 -33.74 27.75 16.71
#